data_AF-A0A226ER38-F1
#
_entry.id   AF-A0A226ER38-F1
#
_cell.length_a   1.000
_cell.length_b   1.000
_cell.length_c   1.000
_cell.angle_alpha   90.00
_cell.angle_beta   90.00
_cell.angle_gamma   90.00
#
_symmetry.space_group_name_H-M   'P 1'
#
loop_
_entity.id
_entity.type
_entity.pdbx_description
1 polymer ?
#
loop_
_entity_poly.entity_id
_entity_poly.type
_entity_poly.pdbx_seq_one_letter_code
_entity_poly.pdbx_strand_id
1 'polypeptide(L)'
;MNAQLEKELARLNQELTKVMGYLDEEVQLRSSLECQVMELKKAINTIDQELCVVIAERDQLCMQIEDTSRRLELGQQSLLALQCERDELYQNLTVHQSNAKKTGGLQNDLKQGLADCCARVDELTKQIGCLHAEVNKANRERDDLLRERDELLRKLDCLREKYETSKCLNDQIIEKLHDQVKCLETQQASSCQKYTRILQAHHVELDRINAEKMRLEDLYAEEKGCREDLERKLRDCEEQKRKARSGSGGGGPWGGGGSGPGGPGPGGRGGGLFGNQNPNGNDSNSLPPQSPPKCDQYKADIQRLEWQKEMLEKSKTCLEQQVIQLSNINTQISLELEKALIKPVVNDFGQSTDNYADEIDQYKADIQSLEKEKEMLTESRKYLEQQVADLLNNNSQISQELKSLQENVQEKAKESENVIKPPPPETSDFSGQTIQIQDDFVTDDEDNNNYEEDKEDEYKSQIQRLEYDLAFEKQQHYAFVKNAEKDKQTFANLTSMKDKIESEVIRLREAISNQFVERTDLNQLKDSYEIQLTHLQNKFEAQLEMNRQLAEINEQLGKQFKDRDLINSIRDSNEELLRKELSSVINASKCDADKLRRIIDDRNEEVASLRKLISHLKHKYVSAAHKNDKLLKKVQILASTSRENFLEMDSETETNNNI
;
A
#
# COMPACT_ATOMS: atom_id res chain seq x y z
N MET A 1 -17.06 4.41 -39.58
CA MET A 1 -15.81 4.39 -38.78
C MET A 1 -16.08 4.75 -37.33
N ASN A 2 -16.53 5.97 -37.00
CA ASN A 2 -16.76 6.41 -35.60
C ASN A 2 -17.63 5.43 -34.78
N ALA A 3 -18.79 5.00 -35.30
CA ALA A 3 -19.63 3.99 -34.63
C ALA A 3 -18.95 2.62 -34.35
N GLN A 4 -17.87 2.29 -35.05
CA GLN A 4 -17.06 1.10 -34.78
C GLN A 4 -15.98 1.35 -33.72
N LEU A 5 -15.41 2.56 -33.69
CA LEU A 5 -14.56 3.03 -32.59
C LEU A 5 -15.35 3.12 -31.28
N GLU A 6 -16.52 3.75 -31.30
CA GLU A 6 -17.46 3.82 -30.16
C GLU A 6 -17.84 2.43 -29.64
N LYS A 7 -18.01 1.45 -30.53
CA LYS A 7 -18.29 0.05 -30.15
C LYS A 7 -17.07 -0.68 -29.57
N GLU A 8 -15.85 -0.48 -30.07
CA GLU A 8 -14.63 -0.99 -29.40
C GLU A 8 -14.43 -0.32 -28.03
N LEU A 9 -14.67 0.99 -27.92
CA LEU A 9 -14.46 1.78 -26.70
C LEU A 9 -15.48 1.40 -25.61
N ALA A 10 -16.76 1.26 -25.96
CA ALA A 10 -17.79 0.77 -25.04
C ALA A 10 -17.51 -0.65 -24.54
N ARG A 11 -17.00 -1.54 -25.41
CA ARG A 11 -16.56 -2.89 -25.03
C ARG A 11 -15.36 -2.84 -24.08
N LEU A 12 -14.34 -2.04 -24.39
CA LEU A 12 -13.15 -1.87 -23.54
C LEU A 12 -13.52 -1.34 -22.15
N ASN A 13 -14.44 -0.37 -22.07
CA ASN A 13 -14.94 0.11 -20.79
C ASN A 13 -15.67 -1.00 -20.00
N GLN A 14 -16.49 -1.83 -20.67
CA GLN A 14 -17.17 -2.95 -20.01
C GLN A 14 -16.20 -4.02 -19.51
N GLU A 15 -15.15 -4.33 -20.27
CA GLU A 15 -14.08 -5.26 -19.84
C GLU A 15 -13.28 -4.66 -18.68
N LEU A 16 -12.95 -3.36 -18.72
CA LEU A 16 -12.26 -2.65 -17.64
C LEU A 16 -13.07 -2.64 -16.33
N THR A 17 -14.38 -2.36 -16.38
CA THR A 17 -15.25 -2.38 -15.18
C THR A 17 -15.28 -3.77 -14.53
N LYS A 18 -15.26 -4.85 -15.33
CA LYS A 18 -15.18 -6.23 -14.79
C LYS A 18 -13.83 -6.50 -14.12
N VAL A 19 -12.73 -6.10 -14.75
CA VAL A 19 -11.38 -6.23 -14.17
C VAL A 19 -11.25 -5.44 -12.86
N MET A 20 -11.81 -4.24 -12.78
CA MET A 20 -11.85 -3.45 -11.54
C MET A 20 -12.62 -4.17 -10.43
N GLY A 21 -13.79 -4.75 -10.73
CA GLY A 21 -14.58 -5.50 -9.75
C GLY A 21 -13.82 -6.67 -9.13
N TYR A 22 -13.17 -7.51 -9.96
CA TYR A 22 -12.33 -8.61 -9.46
C TYR A 22 -11.11 -8.10 -8.66
N LEU A 23 -10.53 -6.96 -9.04
CA LEU A 23 -9.42 -6.36 -8.31
C LEU A 23 -9.85 -5.87 -6.91
N ASP A 24 -11.03 -5.25 -6.80
CA ASP A 24 -11.61 -4.82 -5.52
C ASP A 24 -11.94 -6.04 -4.61
N GLU A 25 -12.43 -7.15 -5.18
CA GLU A 25 -12.64 -8.42 -4.47
C GLU A 25 -11.33 -9.01 -3.95
N GLU A 26 -10.28 -9.11 -4.78
CA GLU A 26 -8.98 -9.64 -4.37
C GLU A 26 -8.27 -8.71 -3.34
N VAL A 27 -8.46 -7.39 -3.43
CA VAL A 27 -7.96 -6.42 -2.43
C VAL A 27 -8.69 -6.57 -1.10
N GLN A 28 -10.02 -6.77 -1.10
CA GLN A 28 -10.79 -7.04 0.13
C GLN A 28 -10.37 -8.38 0.77
N LEU A 29 -10.22 -9.44 -0.04
CA LEU A 29 -9.77 -10.75 0.42
C LEU A 29 -8.37 -10.66 1.06
N ARG A 30 -7.44 -9.96 0.41
CA ARG A 30 -6.09 -9.72 0.94
C ARG A 30 -6.11 -8.90 2.23
N SER A 31 -6.92 -7.85 2.32
CA SER A 31 -7.06 -7.03 3.53
C SER A 31 -7.57 -7.86 4.73
N SER A 32 -8.58 -8.70 4.50
CA SER A 32 -9.09 -9.66 5.50
C SER A 32 -8.00 -10.65 5.95
N LEU A 33 -7.22 -11.18 5.01
CA LEU A 33 -6.15 -12.13 5.29
C LEU A 33 -4.97 -11.49 6.04
N GLU A 34 -4.56 -10.28 5.67
CA GLU A 34 -3.53 -9.52 6.40
C GLU A 34 -3.96 -9.21 7.84
N CYS A 35 -5.25 -8.96 8.07
CA CYS A 35 -5.81 -8.81 9.41
C CYS A 35 -5.70 -10.12 10.22
N GLN A 36 -6.13 -11.26 9.66
CA GLN A 36 -6.00 -12.58 10.30
C GLN A 36 -4.52 -12.93 10.60
N VAL A 37 -3.60 -12.59 9.70
CA VAL A 37 -2.15 -12.77 9.91
C VAL A 37 -1.64 -11.92 11.08
N MET A 38 -2.16 -10.70 11.29
CA MET A 38 -1.83 -9.89 12.47
C MET A 38 -2.43 -10.45 13.76
N GLU A 39 -3.67 -10.94 13.74
CA GLU A 39 -4.29 -11.58 14.90
C GLU A 39 -3.55 -12.86 15.32
N LEU A 40 -3.15 -13.70 14.37
CA LEU A 40 -2.34 -14.90 14.63
C LEU A 40 -0.96 -14.54 15.21
N LYS A 41 -0.27 -13.51 14.68
CA LYS A 41 0.98 -13.01 15.27
C LYS A 41 0.79 -12.54 16.72
N LYS A 42 -0.30 -11.81 17.00
CA LYS A 42 -0.62 -11.33 18.34
C LYS A 42 -0.89 -12.51 19.30
N ALA A 43 -1.66 -13.50 18.87
CA ALA A 43 -1.95 -14.69 19.67
C ALA A 43 -0.70 -15.54 19.98
N ILE A 44 0.19 -15.72 19.00
CA ILE A 44 1.49 -16.39 19.20
C ILE A 44 2.32 -15.63 20.25
N ASN A 45 2.47 -14.31 20.10
CA ASN A 45 3.22 -13.48 21.06
C ASN A 45 2.65 -13.54 22.49
N THR A 46 1.33 -13.66 22.66
CA THR A 46 0.70 -13.85 23.98
C THR A 46 1.03 -15.21 24.58
N ILE A 47 0.97 -16.29 23.79
CA ILE A 47 1.33 -17.64 24.28
C ILE A 47 2.83 -17.76 24.58
N ASP A 48 3.70 -17.11 23.81
CA ASP A 48 5.14 -17.03 24.13
C ASP A 48 5.38 -16.32 25.47
N GLN A 49 4.60 -15.27 25.81
CA GLN A 49 4.67 -14.58 27.10
C GLN A 49 4.16 -15.46 28.26
N GLU A 50 3.01 -16.13 28.10
CA GLU A 50 2.46 -17.07 29.07
C GLU A 50 3.44 -18.22 29.34
N LEU A 51 4.04 -18.79 28.29
CA LEU A 51 5.04 -19.85 28.37
C LEU A 51 6.30 -19.41 29.13
N CYS A 52 6.74 -18.15 28.95
CA CYS A 52 7.86 -17.60 29.72
C CYS A 52 7.56 -17.50 31.22
N VAL A 53 6.33 -17.14 31.61
CA VAL A 53 5.90 -17.09 33.02
C VAL A 53 5.89 -18.50 33.62
N VAL A 54 5.23 -19.46 32.97
CA VAL A 54 5.14 -20.86 33.43
C VAL A 54 6.53 -21.50 33.57
N ILE A 55 7.49 -21.16 32.70
CA ILE A 55 8.88 -21.60 32.81
C ILE A 55 9.57 -20.98 34.05
N ALA A 56 9.40 -19.68 34.29
CA ALA A 56 10.00 -19.00 35.44
C ALA A 56 9.43 -19.52 36.79
N GLU A 57 8.12 -19.73 36.88
CA GLU A 57 7.47 -20.28 38.08
C GLU A 57 7.90 -21.72 38.35
N ARG A 58 8.03 -22.56 37.30
CA ARG A 58 8.60 -23.91 37.40
C ARG A 58 10.01 -23.88 37.98
N ASP A 59 10.87 -22.99 37.48
CA ASP A 59 12.27 -22.94 37.91
C ASP A 59 12.43 -22.36 39.33
N GLN A 60 11.54 -21.46 39.74
CA GLN A 60 11.40 -21.04 41.14
C GLN A 60 10.96 -22.20 42.04
N LEU A 61 10.00 -23.03 41.62
CA LEU A 61 9.60 -24.24 42.35
C LEU A 61 10.72 -25.30 42.41
N CYS A 62 11.49 -25.48 41.34
CA CYS A 62 12.66 -26.37 41.36
C CYS A 62 13.67 -25.95 42.44
N MET A 63 14.01 -24.66 42.53
CA MET A 63 14.90 -24.15 43.60
C MET A 63 14.32 -24.37 45.02
N GLN A 64 13.00 -24.24 45.18
CA GLN A 64 12.34 -24.53 46.47
C GLN A 64 12.35 -26.03 46.81
N ILE A 65 12.17 -26.90 45.82
CA ILE A 65 12.28 -28.36 45.99
C ILE A 65 13.72 -28.74 46.38
N GLU A 66 14.74 -28.16 45.76
CA GLU A 66 16.15 -28.42 46.11
C GLU A 66 16.49 -27.98 47.55
N ASP A 67 16.06 -26.78 47.98
CA ASP A 67 16.30 -26.31 49.35
C ASP A 67 15.53 -27.13 50.40
N THR A 68 14.25 -27.43 50.15
CA THR A 68 13.45 -28.29 51.06
C THR A 68 14.00 -29.72 51.13
N SER A 69 14.48 -30.28 50.02
CA SER A 69 15.19 -31.57 49.99
C SER A 69 16.50 -31.53 50.77
N ARG A 70 17.32 -30.48 50.63
CA ARG A 70 18.56 -30.33 51.43
C ARG A 70 18.25 -30.20 52.93
N ARG A 71 17.19 -29.46 53.30
CA ARG A 71 16.72 -29.39 54.69
C ARG A 71 16.24 -30.75 55.20
N LEU A 72 15.56 -31.53 54.36
CA LEU A 72 15.11 -32.89 54.68
C LEU A 72 16.30 -33.85 54.91
N GLU A 73 17.33 -33.80 54.06
CA GLU A 73 18.57 -34.60 54.20
C GLU A 73 19.31 -34.27 55.51
N LEU A 74 19.49 -32.98 55.81
CA LEU A 74 20.13 -32.55 57.07
C LEU A 74 19.31 -32.96 58.30
N GLY A 75 17.98 -32.93 58.21
CA GLY A 75 17.08 -33.47 59.23
C GLY A 75 17.28 -34.96 59.44
N GLN A 76 17.31 -35.76 58.35
CA GLN A 76 17.52 -37.21 58.40
C GLN A 76 18.90 -37.58 58.97
N GLN A 77 19.96 -36.87 58.60
CA GLN A 77 21.30 -37.05 59.19
C GLN A 77 21.30 -36.74 60.69
N SER A 78 20.62 -35.67 61.11
CA SER A 78 20.47 -35.31 62.53
C SER A 78 19.68 -36.37 63.30
N LEU A 79 18.60 -36.92 62.72
CA LEU A 79 17.82 -37.99 63.31
C LEU A 79 18.65 -39.27 63.51
N LEU A 80 19.44 -39.66 62.51
CA LEU A 80 20.34 -40.82 62.61
C LEU A 80 21.39 -40.63 63.71
N ALA A 81 21.99 -39.44 63.82
CA ALA A 81 22.95 -39.13 64.89
C ALA A 81 22.32 -39.25 66.29
N LEU A 82 21.08 -38.77 66.47
CA LEU A 82 20.35 -38.93 67.74
C LEU A 82 19.93 -40.37 68.02
N GLN A 83 19.61 -41.17 66.99
CA GLN A 83 19.33 -42.59 67.19
C GLN A 83 20.58 -43.32 67.70
N CYS A 84 21.78 -42.98 67.21
CA CYS A 84 23.04 -43.47 67.77
C CYS A 84 23.27 -42.99 69.22
N GLU A 85 23.06 -41.70 69.52
CA GLU A 85 23.17 -41.14 70.88
C GLU A 85 22.22 -41.88 71.87
N ARG A 86 20.95 -42.05 71.48
CA ARG A 86 19.93 -42.78 72.24
C ARG A 86 20.33 -44.23 72.49
N ASP A 87 20.86 -44.92 71.48
CA ASP A 87 21.18 -46.34 71.57
C ASP A 87 22.46 -46.56 72.42
N GLU A 88 23.42 -45.63 72.39
CA GLU A 88 24.54 -45.60 73.32
C GLU A 88 24.09 -45.30 74.77
N LEU A 89 23.15 -44.37 74.98
CA LEU A 89 22.55 -44.11 76.29
C LEU A 89 21.80 -45.34 76.84
N TYR A 90 21.05 -46.06 76.00
CA TYR A 90 20.45 -47.35 76.36
C TYR A 90 21.51 -48.38 76.78
N GLN A 91 22.55 -48.57 75.97
CA GLN A 91 23.65 -49.51 76.23
C GLN A 91 24.30 -49.23 77.60
N ASN A 92 24.64 -47.96 77.85
CA ASN A 92 25.25 -47.51 79.11
C ASN A 92 24.29 -47.69 80.31
N LEU A 93 23.01 -47.39 80.14
CA LEU A 93 21.98 -47.60 81.17
C LEU A 93 21.82 -49.09 81.53
N THR A 94 21.87 -50.01 80.55
CA THR A 94 21.86 -51.46 80.79
C THR A 94 23.11 -51.93 81.54
N VAL A 95 24.29 -51.42 81.17
CA VAL A 95 25.55 -51.72 81.88
C VAL A 95 25.49 -51.24 83.34
N HIS A 96 24.98 -50.03 83.60
CA HIS A 96 24.82 -49.54 84.98
C HIS A 96 23.76 -50.31 85.78
N GLN A 97 22.67 -50.75 85.16
CA GLN A 97 21.65 -51.58 85.80
C GLN A 97 22.20 -52.94 86.28
N SER A 98 23.14 -53.55 85.54
CA SER A 98 23.78 -54.81 85.98
C SER A 98 24.74 -54.63 87.17
N ASN A 99 25.26 -53.41 87.39
CA ASN A 99 26.25 -53.07 88.43
C ASN A 99 25.63 -52.42 89.68
N ALA A 100 24.36 -52.71 89.98
CA ALA A 100 23.44 -51.95 90.84
C ALA A 100 23.83 -51.59 92.30
N LYS A 101 25.02 -51.91 92.81
CA LYS A 101 25.36 -51.78 94.24
C LYS A 101 25.87 -50.40 94.71
N LYS A 102 26.08 -49.39 93.85
CA LYS A 102 26.64 -48.09 94.31
C LYS A 102 26.34 -46.80 93.51
N THR A 103 25.63 -46.81 92.38
CA THR A 103 25.59 -45.66 91.44
C THR A 103 24.18 -45.06 91.20
N GLY A 104 23.42 -44.80 92.27
CA GLY A 104 22.01 -44.39 92.17
C GLY A 104 21.74 -43.06 91.44
N GLY A 105 22.60 -42.04 91.61
CA GLY A 105 22.45 -40.75 90.93
C GLY A 105 22.62 -40.86 89.41
N LEU A 106 23.76 -41.40 88.99
CA LEU A 106 24.12 -41.71 87.59
C LEU A 106 23.02 -42.47 86.82
N GLN A 107 22.30 -43.37 87.49
CA GLN A 107 21.19 -44.12 86.89
C GLN A 107 19.94 -43.25 86.61
N ASN A 108 19.73 -42.17 87.36
CA ASN A 108 18.67 -41.20 87.09
C ASN A 108 19.10 -40.19 86.02
N ASP A 109 20.35 -39.73 86.06
CA ASP A 109 20.92 -38.84 85.04
C ASP A 109 20.86 -39.48 83.65
N LEU A 110 21.25 -40.76 83.53
CA LEU A 110 21.13 -41.55 82.29
C LEU A 110 19.68 -41.72 81.82
N LYS A 111 18.70 -41.84 82.74
CA LYS A 111 17.27 -41.93 82.36
C LYS A 111 16.75 -40.59 81.84
N GLN A 112 17.17 -39.47 82.44
CA GLN A 112 16.76 -38.15 82.00
C GLN A 112 17.33 -37.83 80.62
N GLY A 113 18.64 -37.99 80.43
CA GLY A 113 19.28 -37.79 79.12
C GLY A 113 18.69 -38.69 78.03
N LEU A 114 18.32 -39.93 78.36
CA LEU A 114 17.62 -40.83 77.43
C LEU A 114 16.21 -40.34 77.07
N ALA A 115 15.44 -39.84 78.05
CA ALA A 115 14.11 -39.27 77.81
C ALA A 115 14.19 -38.00 76.94
N ASP A 116 15.15 -37.12 77.23
CA ASP A 116 15.41 -35.89 76.47
C ASP A 116 15.88 -36.21 75.04
N CYS A 117 16.69 -37.26 74.85
CA CYS A 117 17.10 -37.73 73.53
C CYS A 117 15.90 -38.30 72.74
N CYS A 118 15.05 -39.12 73.35
CA CYS A 118 13.81 -39.60 72.72
C CYS A 118 12.87 -38.45 72.32
N ALA A 119 12.68 -37.44 73.17
CA ALA A 119 11.86 -36.27 72.84
C ALA A 119 12.42 -35.47 71.64
N ARG A 120 13.75 -35.36 71.52
CA ARG A 120 14.42 -34.75 70.36
C ARG A 120 14.25 -35.60 69.09
N VAL A 121 14.30 -36.93 69.21
CA VAL A 121 14.04 -37.87 68.10
C VAL A 121 12.60 -37.76 67.59
N ASP A 122 11.61 -37.67 68.48
CA ASP A 122 10.18 -37.56 68.10
C ASP A 122 9.90 -36.23 67.39
N GLU A 123 10.41 -35.10 67.91
CA GLU A 123 10.21 -33.78 67.29
C GLU A 123 10.95 -33.65 65.94
N LEU A 124 12.17 -34.19 65.80
CA LEU A 124 12.84 -34.25 64.49
C LEU A 124 12.12 -35.17 63.51
N THR A 125 11.58 -36.31 63.95
CA THR A 125 10.77 -37.21 63.11
C THR A 125 9.53 -36.49 62.57
N LYS A 126 8.88 -35.67 63.42
CA LYS A 126 7.75 -34.82 63.03
C LYS A 126 8.15 -33.72 62.04
N GLN A 127 9.27 -33.04 62.26
CA GLN A 127 9.79 -32.02 61.32
C GLN A 127 10.17 -32.61 59.96
N ILE A 128 10.80 -33.78 59.93
CA ILE A 128 11.07 -34.56 58.71
C ILE A 128 9.77 -34.93 57.99
N GLY A 129 8.72 -35.31 58.73
CA GLY A 129 7.38 -35.56 58.19
C GLY A 129 6.76 -34.32 57.52
N CYS A 130 6.88 -33.14 58.15
CA CYS A 130 6.44 -31.87 57.56
C CYS A 130 7.21 -31.51 56.29
N LEU A 131 8.55 -31.55 56.32
CA LEU A 131 9.39 -31.27 55.15
C LEU A 131 9.11 -32.25 54.00
N HIS A 132 8.86 -33.53 54.29
CA HIS A 132 8.47 -34.49 53.27
C HIS A 132 7.08 -34.20 52.67
N ALA A 133 6.13 -33.67 53.45
CA ALA A 133 4.85 -33.20 52.93
C ALA A 133 4.99 -31.94 52.06
N GLU A 134 5.87 -31.00 52.42
CA GLU A 134 6.20 -29.81 51.61
C GLU A 134 6.80 -30.20 50.26
N VAL A 135 7.84 -31.05 50.25
CA VAL A 135 8.46 -31.58 49.02
C VAL A 135 7.42 -32.27 48.13
N ASN A 136 6.54 -33.11 48.71
CA ASN A 136 5.48 -33.78 47.95
C ASN A 136 4.38 -32.84 47.43
N LYS A 137 4.16 -31.68 48.05
CA LYS A 137 3.26 -30.64 47.53
C LYS A 137 3.90 -29.90 46.36
N ALA A 138 5.11 -29.39 46.54
CA ALA A 138 5.82 -28.63 45.50
C ALA A 138 6.11 -29.46 44.23
N ASN A 139 6.38 -30.77 44.37
CA ASN A 139 6.51 -31.66 43.21
C ASN A 139 5.21 -31.75 42.39
N ARG A 140 4.03 -31.76 43.02
CA ARG A 140 2.73 -31.76 42.29
C ARG A 140 2.52 -30.45 41.55
N GLU A 141 2.80 -29.32 42.20
CA GLU A 141 2.67 -27.98 41.62
C GLU A 141 3.59 -27.82 40.40
N ARG A 142 4.84 -28.34 40.47
CA ARG A 142 5.72 -28.47 39.30
C ARG A 142 5.13 -29.36 38.20
N ASP A 143 4.53 -30.48 38.56
CA ASP A 143 3.96 -31.45 37.61
C ASP A 143 2.61 -31.00 37.02
N ASP A 144 1.94 -30.01 37.63
CA ASP A 144 0.83 -29.23 37.05
C ASP A 144 1.38 -28.21 36.03
N LEU A 145 2.37 -27.37 36.40
CA LEU A 145 3.00 -26.40 35.49
C LEU A 145 3.66 -27.08 34.25
N LEU A 146 4.21 -28.28 34.41
CA LEU A 146 4.74 -29.05 33.28
C LEU A 146 3.64 -29.48 32.29
N ARG A 147 2.42 -29.77 32.76
CA ARG A 147 1.27 -30.05 31.90
C ARG A 147 0.75 -28.79 31.22
N GLU A 148 0.71 -27.67 31.93
CA GLU A 148 0.33 -26.37 31.38
C GLU A 148 1.29 -25.92 30.28
N ARG A 149 2.60 -25.98 30.52
CA ARG A 149 3.65 -25.78 29.51
C ARG A 149 3.40 -26.62 28.26
N ASP A 150 3.12 -27.91 28.42
CA ASP A 150 2.90 -28.83 27.30
C ASP A 150 1.58 -28.57 26.55
N GLU A 151 0.59 -27.94 27.18
CA GLU A 151 -0.61 -27.48 26.51
C GLU A 151 -0.39 -26.14 25.77
N LEU A 152 0.33 -25.19 26.37
CA LEU A 152 0.73 -23.94 25.73
C LEU A 152 1.60 -24.20 24.49
N LEU A 153 2.57 -25.12 24.57
CA LEU A 153 3.37 -25.55 23.42
C LEU A 153 2.52 -26.11 22.27
N ARG A 154 1.55 -26.99 22.56
CA ARG A 154 0.62 -27.50 21.53
C ARG A 154 -0.25 -26.39 20.92
N LYS A 155 -0.69 -25.41 21.72
CA LYS A 155 -1.45 -24.25 21.21
C LYS A 155 -0.57 -23.38 20.30
N LEU A 156 0.68 -23.16 20.68
CA LEU A 156 1.68 -22.43 19.90
C LEU A 156 1.94 -23.11 18.54
N ASP A 157 2.19 -24.42 18.54
CA ASP A 157 2.39 -25.21 17.30
C ASP A 157 1.17 -25.11 16.36
N CYS A 158 -0.05 -25.29 16.90
CA CYS A 158 -1.29 -25.16 16.13
C CYS A 158 -1.54 -23.73 15.60
N LEU A 159 -1.12 -22.68 16.31
CA LEU A 159 -1.17 -21.31 15.81
C LEU A 159 -0.12 -21.04 14.73
N ARG A 160 1.09 -21.62 14.88
CA ARG A 160 2.19 -21.50 13.92
C ARG A 160 1.86 -22.20 12.59
N GLU A 161 1.22 -23.38 12.64
CA GLU A 161 0.71 -24.08 11.46
C GLU A 161 -0.35 -23.25 10.72
N LYS A 162 -1.32 -22.67 11.45
CA LYS A 162 -2.33 -21.76 10.87
C LYS A 162 -1.68 -20.50 10.27
N TYR A 163 -0.68 -19.95 10.93
CA TYR A 163 0.05 -18.76 10.48
C TYR A 163 0.79 -19.03 9.16
N GLU A 164 1.58 -20.10 9.07
CA GLU A 164 2.28 -20.44 7.82
C GLU A 164 1.31 -20.87 6.70
N THR A 165 0.18 -21.50 7.03
CA THR A 165 -0.88 -21.80 6.06
C THR A 165 -1.52 -20.52 5.49
N SER A 166 -1.89 -19.57 6.37
CA SER A 166 -2.48 -18.29 5.98
C SER A 166 -1.50 -17.42 5.17
N LYS A 167 -0.22 -17.39 5.57
CA LYS A 167 0.86 -16.74 4.84
C LYS A 167 1.08 -17.35 3.45
N CYS A 168 1.15 -18.67 3.35
CA CYS A 168 1.28 -19.39 2.06
C CYS A 168 0.10 -19.10 1.13
N LEU A 169 -1.12 -18.97 1.66
CA LEU A 169 -2.30 -18.53 0.89
C LEU A 169 -2.14 -17.09 0.39
N ASN A 170 -1.61 -16.18 1.22
CA ASN A 170 -1.35 -14.78 0.84
C ASN A 170 -0.30 -14.71 -0.28
N ASP A 171 0.80 -15.45 -0.15
CA ASP A 171 1.87 -15.51 -1.15
C ASP A 171 1.33 -16.02 -2.51
N GLN A 172 0.43 -17.02 -2.51
CA GLN A 172 -0.26 -17.50 -3.72
C GLN A 172 -1.25 -16.48 -4.32
N ILE A 173 -1.92 -15.66 -3.50
CA ILE A 173 -2.80 -14.59 -3.99
C ILE A 173 -1.96 -13.48 -4.62
N ILE A 174 -0.83 -13.13 -4.02
CA ILE A 174 0.13 -12.13 -4.54
C ILE A 174 0.75 -12.61 -5.87
N GLU A 175 1.10 -13.89 -6.00
CA GLU A 175 1.61 -14.47 -7.25
C GLU A 175 0.57 -14.40 -8.37
N LYS A 176 -0.69 -14.79 -8.10
CA LYS A 176 -1.81 -14.66 -9.05
C LYS A 176 -2.08 -13.22 -9.47
N LEU A 177 -2.14 -12.29 -8.52
CA LEU A 177 -2.28 -10.86 -8.80
C LEU A 177 -1.16 -10.34 -9.69
N HIS A 178 0.09 -10.74 -9.44
CA HIS A 178 1.23 -10.33 -10.24
C HIS A 178 1.14 -10.83 -11.70
N ASP A 179 0.81 -12.12 -11.90
CA ASP A 179 0.64 -12.66 -13.26
C ASP A 179 -0.61 -12.10 -13.97
N GLN A 180 -1.70 -11.78 -13.25
CA GLN A 180 -2.86 -11.07 -13.81
C GLN A 180 -2.48 -9.66 -14.30
N VAL A 181 -1.84 -8.85 -13.45
CA VAL A 181 -1.37 -7.48 -13.81
C VAL A 181 -0.45 -7.53 -15.02
N LYS A 182 0.52 -8.43 -15.03
CA LYS A 182 1.48 -8.65 -16.13
C LYS A 182 0.79 -9.09 -17.43
N CYS A 183 -0.27 -9.92 -17.35
CA CYS A 183 -1.09 -10.23 -18.53
C CYS A 183 -1.80 -8.97 -19.05
N LEU A 184 -2.42 -8.18 -18.17
CA LEU A 184 -3.09 -6.92 -18.53
C LEU A 184 -2.12 -5.90 -19.12
N GLU A 185 -0.90 -5.77 -18.59
CA GLU A 185 0.17 -4.92 -19.15
C GLU A 185 0.53 -5.34 -20.58
N THR A 186 0.69 -6.64 -20.86
CA THR A 186 0.96 -7.12 -22.23
C THR A 186 -0.22 -6.91 -23.18
N GLN A 187 -1.46 -7.08 -22.70
CA GLN A 187 -2.67 -6.78 -23.46
C GLN A 187 -2.78 -5.28 -23.78
N GLN A 188 -2.51 -4.40 -22.80
CA GLN A 188 -2.47 -2.95 -22.98
C GLN A 188 -1.37 -2.55 -23.96
N ALA A 189 -0.15 -3.06 -23.81
CA ALA A 189 0.97 -2.78 -24.72
C ALA A 189 0.65 -3.19 -26.17
N SER A 190 0.04 -4.36 -26.38
CA SER A 190 -0.40 -4.81 -27.71
C SER A 190 -1.51 -3.91 -28.30
N SER A 191 -2.41 -3.43 -27.46
CA SER A 191 -3.50 -2.52 -27.84
C SER A 191 -2.98 -1.13 -28.19
N CYS A 192 -2.08 -0.58 -27.38
CA CYS A 192 -1.33 0.65 -27.69
C CYS A 192 -0.61 0.50 -29.04
N GLN A 193 0.08 -0.62 -29.28
CA GLN A 193 0.76 -0.87 -30.57
C GLN A 193 -0.22 -0.95 -31.75
N LYS A 194 -1.42 -1.54 -31.59
CA LYS A 194 -2.52 -1.50 -32.58
C LYS A 194 -2.90 -0.05 -32.89
N TYR A 195 -3.17 0.77 -31.87
CA TYR A 195 -3.55 2.17 -32.05
C TYR A 195 -2.43 3.04 -32.63
N THR A 196 -1.16 2.83 -32.26
CA THR A 196 -0.01 3.54 -32.86
C THR A 196 0.07 3.29 -34.36
N ARG A 197 -0.10 2.04 -34.83
CA ARG A 197 -0.11 1.72 -36.26
C ARG A 197 -1.27 2.41 -37.00
N ILE A 198 -2.45 2.47 -36.39
CA ILE A 198 -3.63 3.15 -36.94
C ILE A 198 -3.37 4.66 -37.04
N LEU A 199 -2.84 5.29 -36.00
CA LEU A 199 -2.49 6.72 -35.98
C LEU A 199 -1.39 7.06 -37.00
N GLN A 200 -0.39 6.18 -37.18
CA GLN A 200 0.64 6.32 -38.23
C GLN A 200 0.03 6.27 -39.64
N ALA A 201 -0.87 5.32 -39.90
CA ALA A 201 -1.58 5.26 -41.18
C ALA A 201 -2.43 6.52 -41.45
N HIS A 202 -3.09 7.06 -40.43
CA HIS A 202 -3.83 8.33 -40.55
C HIS A 202 -2.92 9.54 -40.78
N HIS A 203 -1.71 9.60 -40.21
CA HIS A 203 -0.76 10.67 -40.52
C HIS A 203 -0.33 10.62 -42.00
N VAL A 204 0.00 9.44 -42.53
CA VAL A 204 0.39 9.28 -43.94
C VAL A 204 -0.75 9.73 -44.90
N GLU A 205 -2.00 9.41 -44.59
CA GLU A 205 -3.13 9.84 -45.44
C GLU A 205 -3.46 11.35 -45.24
N LEU A 206 -3.23 11.92 -44.06
CA LEU A 206 -3.32 13.38 -43.85
C LEU A 206 -2.23 14.14 -44.62
N ASP A 207 -0.98 13.67 -44.60
CA ASP A 207 0.13 14.24 -45.38
C ASP A 207 -0.18 14.18 -46.89
N ARG A 208 -0.77 13.07 -47.35
CA ARG A 208 -1.24 12.91 -48.73
C ARG A 208 -2.37 13.88 -49.10
N ILE A 209 -3.35 14.06 -48.22
CA ILE A 209 -4.45 15.03 -48.41
C ILE A 209 -3.90 16.46 -48.45
N ASN A 210 -2.94 16.79 -47.58
CA ASN A 210 -2.27 18.09 -47.58
C ASN A 210 -1.45 18.34 -48.87
N ALA A 211 -0.78 17.30 -49.39
CA ALA A 211 -0.05 17.38 -50.66
C ALA A 211 -0.98 17.63 -51.86
N GLU A 212 -2.10 16.91 -51.96
CA GLU A 212 -3.07 17.12 -53.04
C GLU A 212 -3.82 18.46 -52.86
N LYS A 213 -4.04 18.94 -51.63
CA LYS A 213 -4.54 20.30 -51.36
C LYS A 213 -3.60 21.37 -51.93
N MET A 214 -2.30 21.31 -51.61
CA MET A 214 -1.32 22.29 -52.13
C MET A 214 -1.30 22.27 -53.67
N ARG A 215 -1.33 21.08 -54.28
CA ARG A 215 -1.41 20.92 -55.75
C ARG A 215 -2.67 21.55 -56.35
N LEU A 216 -3.82 21.46 -55.67
CA LEU A 216 -5.07 22.10 -56.11
C LEU A 216 -5.02 23.62 -55.94
N GLU A 217 -4.33 24.13 -54.91
CA GLU A 217 -4.08 25.56 -54.72
C GLU A 217 -3.15 26.13 -55.81
N ASP A 218 -2.10 25.39 -56.20
CA ASP A 218 -1.23 25.73 -57.34
C ASP A 218 -2.00 25.75 -58.68
N LEU A 219 -2.79 24.71 -58.96
CA LEU A 219 -3.60 24.64 -60.19
C LEU A 219 -4.65 25.75 -60.27
N TYR A 220 -5.25 26.14 -59.13
CA TYR A 220 -6.16 27.27 -59.06
C TYR A 220 -5.45 28.61 -59.30
N ALA A 221 -4.20 28.75 -58.83
CA ALA A 221 -3.37 29.92 -59.12
C ALA A 221 -2.99 30.02 -60.62
N GLU A 222 -2.65 28.89 -61.27
CA GLU A 222 -2.43 28.85 -62.72
C GLU A 222 -3.71 29.19 -63.51
N GLU A 223 -4.87 28.63 -63.14
CA GLU A 223 -6.14 28.89 -63.83
C GLU A 223 -6.54 30.37 -63.71
N LYS A 224 -6.40 30.95 -62.51
CA LYS A 224 -6.60 32.37 -62.25
C LYS A 224 -5.64 33.24 -63.07
N GLY A 225 -4.35 32.90 -63.09
CA GLY A 225 -3.35 33.61 -63.90
C GLY A 225 -3.71 33.59 -65.39
N CYS A 226 -4.07 32.43 -65.93
CA CYS A 226 -4.52 32.27 -67.31
C CYS A 226 -5.78 33.10 -67.62
N ARG A 227 -6.71 33.18 -66.67
CA ARG A 227 -7.94 33.98 -66.79
C ARG A 227 -7.65 35.49 -66.81
N GLU A 228 -6.81 35.99 -65.91
CA GLU A 228 -6.38 37.40 -65.88
C GLU A 228 -5.61 37.80 -67.16
N ASP A 229 -4.80 36.88 -67.70
CA ASP A 229 -4.06 37.06 -68.95
C ASP A 229 -4.99 37.05 -70.18
N LEU A 230 -6.05 36.23 -70.17
CA LEU A 230 -7.10 36.22 -71.20
C LEU A 230 -7.88 37.54 -71.18
N GLU A 231 -8.27 38.02 -69.99
CA GLU A 231 -8.91 39.33 -69.85
C GLU A 231 -8.01 40.48 -70.29
N ARG A 232 -6.70 40.42 -70.01
CA ARG A 232 -5.73 41.43 -70.52
C ARG A 232 -5.73 41.45 -72.04
N LYS A 233 -5.61 40.29 -72.69
CA LYS A 233 -5.67 40.16 -74.16
C LYS A 233 -7.00 40.65 -74.75
N LEU A 234 -8.12 40.43 -74.05
CA LEU A 234 -9.43 40.98 -74.44
C LEU A 234 -9.44 42.52 -74.34
N ARG A 235 -8.99 43.10 -73.22
CA ARG A 235 -8.87 44.56 -73.04
C ARG A 235 -7.97 45.19 -74.11
N ASP A 236 -6.81 44.59 -74.39
CA ASP A 236 -5.89 45.04 -75.45
C ASP A 236 -6.55 45.00 -76.84
N CYS A 237 -7.30 43.94 -77.15
CA CYS A 237 -8.05 43.82 -78.41
C CYS A 237 -9.18 44.87 -78.52
N GLU A 238 -9.87 45.18 -77.42
CA GLU A 238 -10.88 46.24 -77.39
C GLU A 238 -10.25 47.63 -77.55
N GLU A 239 -9.09 47.89 -76.94
CA GLU A 239 -8.41 49.17 -77.10
C GLU A 239 -7.84 49.34 -78.52
N GLN A 240 -7.28 48.30 -79.13
CA GLN A 240 -6.93 48.30 -80.55
C GLN A 240 -8.15 48.55 -81.44
N LYS A 241 -9.31 47.95 -81.12
CA LYS A 241 -10.58 48.16 -81.81
C LYS A 241 -11.13 49.59 -81.62
N ARG A 242 -10.85 50.25 -80.50
CA ARG A 242 -11.11 51.69 -80.28
C ARG A 242 -10.17 52.56 -81.12
N LYS A 243 -8.85 52.32 -81.08
CA LYS A 243 -7.83 53.05 -81.86
C LYS A 243 -8.08 52.94 -83.38
N ALA A 244 -8.48 51.77 -83.86
CA ALA A 244 -8.88 51.56 -85.25
C ALA A 244 -10.19 52.26 -85.64
N ARG A 245 -11.07 52.58 -84.68
CA ARG A 245 -12.30 53.36 -84.91
C ARG A 245 -12.10 54.88 -84.81
N SER A 246 -11.09 55.35 -84.08
CA SER A 246 -10.71 56.77 -84.05
C SER A 246 -9.79 57.18 -85.20
N GLY A 247 -9.23 56.24 -85.97
CA GLY A 247 -8.25 56.48 -87.02
C GLY A 247 -8.83 56.79 -88.41
N SER A 248 -9.83 57.68 -88.54
CA SER A 248 -10.44 58.02 -89.84
C SER A 248 -10.85 59.50 -89.94
N GLY A 249 -9.85 60.37 -90.10
CA GLY A 249 -10.00 61.83 -90.27
C GLY A 249 -9.31 62.62 -89.13
N GLY A 250 -8.63 63.74 -89.38
CA GLY A 250 -8.29 64.36 -90.67
C GLY A 250 -7.75 65.79 -90.50
N GLY A 251 -6.48 66.03 -90.85
CA GLY A 251 -5.77 67.28 -90.50
C GLY A 251 -5.33 67.32 -89.03
N GLY A 252 -4.38 68.16 -88.58
CA GLY A 252 -3.56 69.17 -89.28
C GLY A 252 -2.23 69.42 -88.53
N PRO A 253 -1.41 70.41 -88.94
CA PRO A 253 -0.03 70.62 -88.45
C PRO A 253 0.06 71.51 -87.18
N TRP A 254 1.24 72.12 -86.94
CA TRP A 254 1.69 72.83 -85.71
C TRP A 254 1.95 71.81 -84.56
N GLY A 255 3.09 71.72 -83.86
CA GLY A 255 4.08 72.71 -83.41
C GLY A 255 3.95 72.88 -81.89
N GLY A 256 4.96 72.80 -81.02
CA GLY A 256 6.39 72.46 -81.16
C GLY A 256 7.14 72.72 -79.82
N GLY A 257 8.40 72.26 -79.70
CA GLY A 257 9.30 72.55 -78.57
C GLY A 257 9.08 71.75 -77.27
N GLY A 258 10.08 71.75 -76.36
CA GLY A 258 9.92 71.30 -74.96
C GLY A 258 10.85 70.16 -74.48
N SER A 259 12.05 70.53 -74.04
CA SER A 259 12.94 69.94 -73.00
C SER A 259 12.66 68.58 -72.34
N GLY A 260 13.74 67.82 -72.09
CA GLY A 260 13.81 66.78 -71.03
C GLY A 260 13.92 67.37 -69.61
N PRO A 261 14.38 66.62 -68.56
CA PRO A 261 15.49 65.64 -68.60
C PRO A 261 15.26 64.36 -67.75
N GLY A 262 16.31 63.54 -67.50
CA GLY A 262 16.49 63.06 -66.12
C GLY A 262 17.16 61.71 -65.81
N GLY A 263 16.82 60.59 -66.47
CA GLY A 263 17.30 59.24 -66.07
C GLY A 263 16.89 58.85 -64.63
N PRO A 264 17.63 57.96 -63.92
CA PRO A 264 18.65 57.01 -64.38
C PRO A 264 18.46 55.56 -63.84
N GLY A 265 19.22 54.59 -64.35
CA GLY A 265 19.62 53.40 -63.55
C GLY A 265 19.42 52.01 -64.18
N PRO A 266 20.20 50.96 -63.79
CA PRO A 266 20.39 49.76 -64.61
C PRO A 266 20.09 48.41 -63.90
N GLY A 267 20.03 47.31 -64.67
CA GLY A 267 19.91 45.95 -64.08
C GLY A 267 19.93 44.72 -64.99
N GLY A 268 19.93 44.85 -66.33
CA GLY A 268 19.81 43.71 -67.25
C GLY A 268 21.11 42.93 -67.51
N ARG A 269 21.55 42.09 -66.56
CA ARG A 269 22.79 41.29 -66.72
C ARG A 269 22.51 39.86 -67.24
N GLY A 270 22.52 39.71 -68.57
CA GLY A 270 22.41 38.41 -69.24
C GLY A 270 23.74 37.67 -69.42
N GLY A 271 23.65 36.36 -69.69
CA GLY A 271 24.77 35.45 -70.01
C GLY A 271 24.68 34.13 -69.22
N GLY A 272 24.75 32.95 -69.81
CA GLY A 272 24.75 32.56 -71.25
C GLY A 272 24.14 31.13 -71.34
N LEU A 273 24.66 30.14 -72.08
CA LEU A 273 25.67 30.07 -73.15
C LEU A 273 25.57 28.65 -73.77
N PHE A 274 25.71 28.49 -75.10
CA PHE A 274 25.53 27.21 -75.85
C PHE A 274 24.09 26.62 -75.78
N GLY A 275 23.57 25.78 -76.68
CA GLY A 275 23.99 25.24 -77.99
C GLY A 275 22.74 24.52 -78.59
N ASN A 276 22.71 23.98 -79.82
CA ASN A 276 23.72 23.79 -80.86
C ASN A 276 23.06 23.84 -82.26
N GLN A 277 23.88 23.82 -83.31
CA GLN A 277 23.57 23.83 -84.74
C GLN A 277 22.47 22.84 -85.18
N ASN A 278 21.64 23.25 -86.13
CA ASN A 278 21.54 22.51 -87.41
C ASN A 278 21.06 23.45 -88.55
N PRO A 279 21.85 23.68 -89.61
CA PRO A 279 21.42 24.47 -90.76
C PRO A 279 20.76 23.59 -91.83
N ASN A 280 19.54 23.93 -92.24
CA ASN A 280 19.01 23.51 -93.53
C ASN A 280 18.09 24.61 -94.06
N GLY A 281 18.54 25.33 -95.08
CA GLY A 281 17.76 26.37 -95.73
C GLY A 281 16.78 25.77 -96.74
N ASN A 282 15.66 26.44 -96.95
CA ASN A 282 14.95 26.37 -98.23
C ASN A 282 14.29 27.73 -98.49
N ASP A 283 14.81 28.47 -99.47
CA ASP A 283 14.28 29.77 -99.84
C ASP A 283 12.97 29.61 -100.63
N SER A 284 11.84 29.96 -99.99
CA SER A 284 10.57 30.07 -100.69
C SER A 284 9.86 31.38 -100.32
N ASN A 285 9.97 32.37 -101.20
CA ASN A 285 9.17 33.59 -101.15
C ASN A 285 7.68 33.25 -101.29
N SER A 286 6.98 33.14 -100.16
CA SER A 286 5.52 33.12 -100.10
C SER A 286 5.04 34.28 -99.25
N LEU A 287 4.26 35.19 -99.86
CA LEU A 287 3.55 36.25 -99.15
C LEU A 287 2.73 35.65 -97.99
N PRO A 288 2.65 36.30 -96.82
CA PRO A 288 1.86 35.79 -95.72
C PRO A 288 0.40 35.63 -96.18
N PRO A 289 -0.23 34.45 -96.00
CA PRO A 289 -1.63 34.29 -96.35
C PRO A 289 -2.46 35.28 -95.54
N GLN A 290 -3.39 35.97 -96.21
CA GLN A 290 -4.26 36.94 -95.54
C GLN A 290 -4.97 36.25 -94.39
N SER A 291 -4.88 36.83 -93.19
CA SER A 291 -5.52 36.29 -91.99
C SER A 291 -7.00 36.02 -92.29
N PRO A 292 -7.54 34.83 -92.00
CA PRO A 292 -8.96 34.54 -92.24
C PRO A 292 -9.83 35.60 -91.54
N PRO A 293 -10.96 36.00 -92.12
CA PRO A 293 -11.78 37.06 -91.58
C PRO A 293 -12.18 36.68 -90.15
N LYS A 294 -11.99 37.60 -89.18
CA LYS A 294 -12.06 37.31 -87.73
C LYS A 294 -13.34 36.59 -87.26
N CYS A 295 -14.41 36.64 -88.06
CA CYS A 295 -15.61 35.83 -87.90
C CYS A 295 -15.32 34.32 -87.77
N ASP A 296 -14.41 33.76 -88.57
CA ASP A 296 -14.17 32.31 -88.58
C ASP A 296 -13.32 31.84 -87.39
N GLN A 297 -12.44 32.72 -86.88
CA GLN A 297 -11.76 32.50 -85.60
C GLN A 297 -12.77 32.43 -84.45
N TYR A 298 -13.71 33.38 -84.38
CA TYR A 298 -14.75 33.37 -83.35
C TYR A 298 -15.69 32.16 -83.46
N LYS A 299 -15.97 31.62 -84.67
CA LYS A 299 -16.71 30.36 -84.82
C LYS A 299 -15.96 29.18 -84.22
N ALA A 300 -14.65 29.08 -84.46
CA ALA A 300 -13.81 28.02 -83.90
C ALA A 300 -13.72 28.11 -82.36
N ASP A 301 -13.59 29.32 -81.82
CA ASP A 301 -13.56 29.54 -80.37
C ASP A 301 -14.92 29.24 -79.70
N ILE A 302 -16.04 29.58 -80.36
CA ILE A 302 -17.40 29.18 -79.90
C ILE A 302 -17.55 27.67 -79.89
N GLN A 303 -17.22 26.97 -80.99
CA GLN A 303 -17.28 25.50 -81.06
C GLN A 303 -16.39 24.84 -79.98
N ARG A 304 -15.24 25.44 -79.66
CA ARG A 304 -14.36 24.97 -78.60
C ARG A 304 -14.98 25.10 -77.21
N LEU A 305 -15.66 26.21 -76.93
CA LEU A 305 -16.38 26.45 -75.68
C LEU A 305 -17.63 25.56 -75.56
N GLU A 306 -18.35 25.33 -76.66
CA GLU A 306 -19.47 24.39 -76.72
C GLU A 306 -19.00 22.95 -76.42
N TRP A 307 -17.88 22.52 -77.01
CA TRP A 307 -17.28 21.21 -76.72
C TRP A 307 -16.77 21.09 -75.27
N GLN A 308 -16.15 22.14 -74.72
CA GLN A 308 -15.75 22.16 -73.30
C GLN A 308 -16.96 22.07 -72.36
N LYS A 309 -18.07 22.75 -72.68
CA LYS A 309 -19.33 22.65 -71.95
C LYS A 309 -19.93 21.24 -72.05
N GLU A 310 -19.91 20.63 -73.23
CA GLU A 310 -20.38 19.25 -73.44
C GLU A 310 -19.56 18.25 -72.60
N MET A 311 -18.23 18.41 -72.54
CA MET A 311 -17.34 17.58 -71.71
C MET A 311 -17.56 17.79 -70.21
N LEU A 312 -17.80 19.03 -69.76
CA LEU A 312 -18.13 19.31 -68.36
C LEU A 312 -19.47 18.66 -67.95
N GLU A 313 -20.50 18.72 -68.79
CA GLU A 313 -21.80 18.12 -68.46
C GLU A 313 -21.75 16.57 -68.49
N LYS A 314 -20.91 15.97 -69.35
CA LYS A 314 -20.58 14.54 -69.31
C LYS A 314 -19.82 14.14 -68.04
N SER A 315 -18.88 14.97 -67.59
CA SER A 315 -18.16 14.75 -66.33
C SER A 315 -19.09 14.82 -65.12
N LYS A 316 -19.94 15.85 -65.07
CA LYS A 316 -20.97 16.04 -64.05
C LYS A 316 -21.95 14.86 -63.97
N THR A 317 -22.53 14.44 -65.10
CA THR A 317 -23.46 13.30 -65.13
C THR A 317 -22.79 11.97 -64.74
N CYS A 318 -21.48 11.80 -65.00
CA CYS A 318 -20.71 10.66 -64.49
C CYS A 318 -20.55 10.71 -62.95
N LEU A 319 -20.25 11.88 -62.37
CA LEU A 319 -20.18 12.06 -60.92
C LEU A 319 -21.55 11.86 -60.24
N GLU A 320 -22.64 12.35 -60.83
CA GLU A 320 -24.00 12.12 -60.35
C GLU A 320 -24.34 10.62 -60.33
N GLN A 321 -23.93 9.85 -61.34
CA GLN A 321 -24.07 8.38 -61.34
C GLN A 321 -23.22 7.70 -60.24
N GLN A 322 -22.00 8.17 -59.98
CA GLN A 322 -21.17 7.64 -58.88
C GLN A 322 -21.79 7.91 -57.50
N VAL A 323 -22.37 9.09 -57.27
CA VAL A 323 -23.10 9.43 -56.04
C VAL A 323 -24.30 8.50 -55.83
N ILE A 324 -25.06 8.20 -56.90
CA ILE A 324 -26.17 7.24 -56.84
C ILE A 324 -25.68 5.83 -56.50
N GLN A 325 -24.57 5.37 -57.10
CA GLN A 325 -23.98 4.06 -56.77
C GLN A 325 -23.53 3.97 -55.30
N LEU A 326 -22.87 5.00 -54.78
CA LEU A 326 -22.44 5.05 -53.36
C LEU A 326 -23.63 5.05 -52.40
N SER A 327 -24.72 5.77 -52.74
CA SER A 327 -25.97 5.77 -51.95
C SER A 327 -26.62 4.38 -51.89
N ASN A 328 -26.67 3.68 -53.01
CA ASN A 328 -27.19 2.31 -53.09
C ASN A 328 -26.35 1.33 -52.25
N ILE A 329 -25.02 1.42 -52.32
CA ILE A 329 -24.09 0.61 -51.52
C ILE A 329 -24.31 0.86 -50.02
N ASN A 330 -24.42 2.12 -49.59
CA ASN A 330 -24.66 2.47 -48.19
C ASN A 330 -26.01 1.93 -47.67
N THR A 331 -27.04 1.95 -48.52
CA THR A 331 -28.37 1.37 -48.21
C THR A 331 -28.29 -0.16 -48.06
N GLN A 332 -27.54 -0.83 -48.94
CA GLN A 332 -27.34 -2.28 -48.87
C GLN A 332 -26.54 -2.70 -47.62
N ILE A 333 -25.49 -1.97 -47.27
CA ILE A 333 -24.72 -2.20 -46.03
C ILE A 333 -25.61 -2.06 -44.79
N SER A 334 -26.50 -1.07 -44.77
CA SER A 334 -27.46 -0.88 -43.67
C SER A 334 -28.40 -2.08 -43.51
N LEU A 335 -28.93 -2.59 -44.62
CA LEU A 335 -29.83 -3.77 -44.63
C LEU A 335 -29.15 -5.09 -44.27
N GLU A 336 -27.83 -5.23 -44.52
CA GLU A 336 -27.08 -6.41 -44.07
C GLU A 336 -26.67 -6.31 -42.59
N LEU A 337 -26.30 -5.11 -42.10
CA LEU A 337 -26.07 -4.86 -40.68
C LEU A 337 -27.32 -5.17 -39.83
N GLU A 338 -28.50 -4.73 -40.27
CA GLU A 338 -29.77 -5.00 -39.59
C GLU A 338 -30.03 -6.53 -39.47
N LYS A 339 -29.87 -7.27 -40.58
CA LYS A 339 -30.04 -8.73 -40.62
C LYS A 339 -29.01 -9.47 -39.77
N ALA A 340 -27.76 -9.01 -39.75
CA ALA A 340 -26.65 -9.67 -39.07
C ALA A 340 -26.62 -9.38 -37.55
N LEU A 341 -27.05 -8.20 -37.11
CA LEU A 341 -27.02 -7.83 -35.69
C LEU A 341 -28.29 -8.25 -34.93
N ILE A 342 -29.47 -8.09 -35.51
CA ILE A 342 -30.72 -8.25 -34.74
C ILE A 342 -31.13 -9.73 -34.60
N LYS A 343 -30.93 -10.56 -35.62
CA LYS A 343 -31.42 -11.96 -35.59
C LYS A 343 -30.65 -12.92 -34.66
N PRO A 344 -29.31 -12.89 -34.55
CA PRO A 344 -28.60 -13.79 -33.63
C PRO A 344 -28.84 -13.43 -32.17
N VAL A 345 -28.73 -12.13 -31.83
CA VAL A 345 -28.77 -11.63 -30.45
C VAL A 345 -30.11 -11.94 -29.76
N VAL A 346 -31.23 -11.93 -30.50
CA VAL A 346 -32.55 -12.28 -29.96
C VAL A 346 -32.71 -13.78 -29.66
N ASN A 347 -31.96 -14.66 -30.34
CA ASN A 347 -32.02 -16.11 -30.11
C ASN A 347 -31.09 -16.54 -28.96
N ASP A 348 -29.84 -16.07 -28.94
CA ASP A 348 -28.83 -16.54 -27.97
C ASP A 348 -29.15 -16.09 -26.53
N PHE A 349 -29.81 -14.93 -26.36
CA PHE A 349 -30.30 -14.50 -25.04
C PHE A 349 -31.38 -15.41 -24.44
N GLY A 350 -32.11 -16.18 -25.26
CA GLY A 350 -33.25 -16.99 -24.82
C GLY A 350 -32.90 -18.34 -24.19
N GLN A 351 -31.62 -18.70 -24.07
CA GLN A 351 -31.18 -19.97 -23.46
C GLN A 351 -30.16 -19.79 -22.32
N SER A 352 -29.72 -18.57 -22.05
CA SER A 352 -28.74 -18.27 -20.98
C SER A 352 -29.39 -17.68 -19.72
N THR A 353 -30.65 -17.25 -19.76
CA THR A 353 -31.34 -16.57 -18.64
C THR A 353 -31.54 -17.46 -17.43
N ASP A 354 -31.80 -18.74 -17.65
CA ASP A 354 -32.39 -19.62 -16.63
C ASP A 354 -31.39 -20.03 -15.55
N ASN A 355 -30.09 -19.97 -15.84
CA ASN A 355 -29.02 -20.16 -14.85
C ASN A 355 -28.65 -18.86 -14.09
N TYR A 356 -28.90 -17.68 -14.68
CA TYR A 356 -28.57 -16.39 -14.05
C TYR A 356 -29.72 -15.81 -13.22
N ALA A 357 -30.94 -16.35 -13.35
CA ALA A 357 -32.08 -15.90 -12.56
C ALA A 357 -31.84 -16.01 -11.05
N ASP A 358 -31.36 -17.17 -10.58
CA ASP A 358 -31.11 -17.44 -9.17
C ASP A 358 -29.96 -16.57 -8.61
N GLU A 359 -28.86 -16.39 -9.37
CA GLU A 359 -27.77 -15.48 -8.99
C GLU A 359 -28.25 -14.02 -8.91
N ILE A 360 -29.05 -13.58 -9.88
CA ILE A 360 -29.61 -12.21 -9.92
C ILE A 360 -30.57 -11.97 -8.75
N ASP A 361 -31.37 -12.97 -8.36
CA ASP A 361 -32.28 -12.83 -7.21
C ASP A 361 -31.54 -12.89 -5.86
N GLN A 362 -30.45 -13.65 -5.76
CA GLN A 362 -29.51 -13.57 -4.62
C GLN A 362 -28.88 -12.18 -4.52
N TYR A 363 -28.30 -11.64 -5.61
CA TYR A 363 -27.71 -10.30 -5.61
C TYR A 363 -28.74 -9.20 -5.27
N LYS A 364 -30.01 -9.33 -5.65
CA LYS A 364 -31.07 -8.41 -5.21
C LYS A 364 -31.30 -8.46 -3.70
N ALA A 365 -31.27 -9.64 -3.09
CA ALA A 365 -31.43 -9.79 -1.65
C ALA A 365 -30.24 -9.17 -0.89
N ASP A 366 -29.01 -9.37 -1.38
CA ASP A 366 -27.81 -8.80 -0.78
C ASP A 366 -27.77 -7.26 -0.92
N ILE A 367 -28.18 -6.71 -2.06
CA ILE A 367 -28.35 -5.26 -2.26
C ILE A 367 -29.38 -4.69 -1.28
N GLN A 368 -30.54 -5.32 -1.09
CA GLN A 368 -31.55 -4.87 -0.13
C GLN A 368 -31.07 -4.93 1.32
N SER A 369 -30.21 -5.91 1.65
CA SER A 369 -29.56 -6.00 2.96
C SER A 369 -28.60 -4.82 3.19
N LEU A 370 -27.76 -4.51 2.20
CA LEU A 370 -26.80 -3.40 2.25
C LEU A 370 -27.49 -2.02 2.25
N GLU A 371 -28.59 -1.85 1.51
CA GLU A 371 -29.39 -0.62 1.54
C GLU A 371 -29.99 -0.37 2.94
N LYS A 372 -30.46 -1.43 3.60
CA LYS A 372 -30.98 -1.36 4.97
C LYS A 372 -29.88 -1.07 6.01
N GLU A 373 -28.69 -1.65 5.86
CA GLU A 373 -27.54 -1.31 6.72
C GLU A 373 -27.11 0.15 6.54
N LYS A 374 -27.04 0.62 5.29
CA LYS A 374 -26.78 2.02 4.96
C LYS A 374 -27.82 2.97 5.54
N GLU A 375 -29.10 2.58 5.60
CA GLU A 375 -30.15 3.37 6.25
C GLU A 375 -29.93 3.46 7.78
N MET A 376 -29.66 2.33 8.45
CA MET A 376 -29.33 2.31 9.89
C MET A 376 -28.08 3.14 10.21
N LEU A 377 -27.03 3.08 9.39
CA LEU A 377 -25.82 3.90 9.53
C LEU A 377 -26.11 5.40 9.31
N THR A 378 -27.00 5.73 8.38
CA THR A 378 -27.45 7.12 8.13
C THR A 378 -28.26 7.67 9.30
N GLU A 379 -29.09 6.85 9.94
CA GLU A 379 -29.88 7.24 11.11
C GLU A 379 -29.01 7.37 12.37
N SER A 380 -28.07 6.44 12.58
CA SER A 380 -27.04 6.53 13.63
C SER A 380 -26.18 7.79 13.47
N ARG A 381 -25.78 8.12 12.24
CA ARG A 381 -25.06 9.37 11.94
C ARG A 381 -25.86 10.61 12.32
N LYS A 382 -27.15 10.70 11.93
CA LYS A 382 -28.03 11.82 12.31
C LYS A 382 -28.13 11.98 13.83
N TYR A 383 -28.22 10.87 14.56
CA TYR A 383 -28.27 10.87 16.02
C TYR A 383 -26.98 11.43 16.64
N LEU A 384 -25.81 11.08 16.11
CA LEU A 384 -24.52 11.63 16.54
C LEU A 384 -24.36 13.11 16.14
N GLU A 385 -24.81 13.52 14.95
CA GLU A 385 -24.81 14.92 14.52
C GLU A 385 -25.70 15.79 15.43
N GLN A 386 -26.84 15.27 15.89
CA GLN A 386 -27.67 15.95 16.90
C GLN A 386 -26.95 16.07 18.26
N GLN A 387 -26.33 15.00 18.77
CA GLN A 387 -25.57 15.07 20.02
C GLN A 387 -24.44 16.10 19.96
N VAL A 388 -23.74 16.20 18.82
CA VAL A 388 -22.69 17.22 18.61
C VAL A 388 -23.29 18.63 18.58
N ALA A 389 -24.44 18.83 17.95
CA ALA A 389 -25.14 20.12 17.96
C ALA A 389 -25.56 20.53 19.38
N ASP A 390 -26.11 19.60 20.17
CA ASP A 390 -26.51 19.84 21.56
C ASP A 390 -25.29 20.20 22.45
N LEU A 391 -24.18 19.50 22.29
CA LEU A 391 -22.91 19.79 22.99
C LEU A 391 -22.31 21.15 22.59
N LEU A 392 -22.38 21.52 21.31
CA LEU A 392 -21.94 22.84 20.85
C LEU A 392 -22.83 23.97 21.41
N ASN A 393 -24.14 23.75 21.50
CA ASN A 393 -25.06 24.71 22.12
C ASN A 393 -24.78 24.87 23.62
N ASN A 394 -24.56 23.78 24.35
CA ASN A 394 -24.17 23.81 25.77
C ASN A 394 -22.84 24.56 25.98
N ASN A 395 -21.83 24.32 25.14
CA ASN A 395 -20.56 25.05 25.18
C ASN A 395 -20.72 26.54 24.86
N SER A 396 -21.63 26.90 23.94
CA SER A 396 -21.99 28.29 23.65
C SER A 396 -22.62 28.97 24.88
N GLN A 397 -23.56 28.30 25.57
CA GLN A 397 -24.17 28.81 26.79
C GLN A 397 -23.12 28.99 27.91
N ILE A 398 -22.28 27.99 28.17
CA ILE A 398 -21.18 28.09 29.16
C ILE A 398 -20.23 29.25 28.82
N SER A 399 -19.95 29.49 27.53
CA SER A 399 -19.13 30.61 27.09
C SER A 399 -19.79 31.98 27.34
N GLN A 400 -21.11 32.07 27.21
CA GLN A 400 -21.88 33.28 27.54
C GLN A 400 -21.95 33.50 29.05
N GLU A 401 -22.15 32.44 29.85
CA GLU A 401 -22.10 32.49 31.32
C GLU A 401 -20.72 32.97 31.81
N LEU A 402 -19.63 32.38 31.30
CA LEU A 402 -18.25 32.84 31.59
C LEU A 402 -18.01 34.29 31.18
N LYS A 403 -18.51 34.72 30.01
CA LYS A 403 -18.41 36.12 29.57
C LYS A 403 -19.16 37.07 30.49
N SER A 404 -20.38 36.72 30.91
CA SER A 404 -21.16 37.53 31.86
C SER A 404 -20.51 37.59 33.25
N LEU A 405 -19.87 36.50 33.71
CA LEU A 405 -19.09 36.49 34.95
C LEU A 405 -17.84 37.38 34.83
N GLN A 406 -17.14 37.32 33.69
CA GLN A 406 -16.01 38.20 33.41
C GLN A 406 -16.43 39.68 33.36
N GLU A 407 -17.57 39.99 32.76
CA GLU A 407 -18.14 41.34 32.71
C GLU A 407 -18.53 41.83 34.11
N ASN A 408 -19.20 41.01 34.93
CA ASN A 408 -19.48 41.32 36.35
C ASN A 408 -18.20 41.57 37.17
N VAL A 409 -17.11 40.83 36.91
CA VAL A 409 -15.82 41.04 37.59
C VAL A 409 -15.15 42.33 37.11
N GLN A 410 -15.20 42.63 35.81
CA GLN A 410 -14.69 43.90 35.27
C GLN A 410 -15.50 45.11 35.72
N GLU A 411 -16.82 44.97 35.87
CA GLU A 411 -17.70 46.01 36.38
C GLU A 411 -17.37 46.33 37.84
N LYS A 412 -17.26 45.31 38.71
CA LYS A 412 -16.81 45.50 40.10
C LYS A 412 -15.40 46.06 40.23
N ALA A 413 -14.49 45.71 39.31
CA ALA A 413 -13.18 46.35 39.23
C ALA A 413 -13.31 47.85 38.89
N LYS A 414 -14.13 48.21 37.91
CA LYS A 414 -14.41 49.61 37.52
C LYS A 414 -15.18 50.38 38.58
N GLU A 415 -16.07 49.75 39.36
CA GLU A 415 -16.71 50.37 40.54
C GLU A 415 -15.65 50.73 41.60
N SER A 416 -14.63 49.90 41.79
CA SER A 416 -13.51 50.20 42.70
C SER A 416 -12.56 51.28 42.17
N GLU A 417 -12.49 51.46 40.85
CA GLU A 417 -11.60 52.42 40.17
C GLU A 417 -12.25 53.81 39.97
N ASN A 418 -13.55 53.85 39.64
CA ASN A 418 -14.35 55.07 39.45
C ASN A 418 -14.63 55.87 40.74
N VAL A 419 -14.06 55.46 41.88
CA VAL A 419 -13.92 56.31 43.07
C VAL A 419 -13.03 57.54 42.78
N ILE A 420 -12.34 57.61 41.62
CA ILE A 420 -11.34 58.64 41.30
C ILE A 420 -11.52 59.32 39.91
N LYS A 421 -12.34 60.41 39.85
CA LYS A 421 -12.26 61.63 38.96
C LYS A 421 -13.03 61.69 37.57
N PRO A 422 -13.23 62.88 36.91
CA PRO A 422 -14.37 63.17 35.96
C PRO A 422 -14.09 63.62 34.44
N PRO A 423 -15.11 63.64 33.50
CA PRO A 423 -15.12 64.00 32.01
C PRO A 423 -15.61 65.46 31.64
N PRO A 424 -16.07 65.98 30.42
CA PRO A 424 -16.43 65.51 29.01
C PRO A 424 -15.74 66.34 27.83
N PRO A 425 -16.21 66.81 26.59
CA PRO A 425 -17.50 66.86 25.77
C PRO A 425 -17.41 66.64 24.18
N GLU A 426 -18.25 67.29 23.30
CA GLU A 426 -18.69 66.88 21.88
C GLU A 426 -19.02 68.06 20.83
N THR A 427 -19.38 67.87 19.49
CA THR A 427 -20.24 68.73 18.48
C THR A 427 -20.25 68.48 16.88
N SER A 428 -21.17 69.11 16.00
CA SER A 428 -21.41 69.05 14.44
C SER A 428 -21.96 70.39 13.69
N ASP A 429 -22.55 70.66 12.44
CA ASP A 429 -23.28 70.04 11.22
C ASP A 429 -23.66 70.95 9.89
N PHE A 430 -24.44 70.49 8.82
CA PHE A 430 -25.29 71.15 7.67
C PHE A 430 -24.74 71.74 6.25
N SER A 431 -25.39 72.15 5.07
CA SER A 431 -26.70 72.03 4.21
C SER A 431 -26.76 72.80 2.75
N GLY A 432 -27.79 72.74 1.80
CA GLY A 432 -27.94 73.54 0.45
C GLY A 432 -29.09 73.30 -0.69
N GLN A 433 -29.37 74.15 -1.78
CA GLN A 433 -30.46 74.05 -2.90
C GLN A 433 -30.48 74.99 -4.25
N THR A 434 -31.32 74.84 -5.38
CA THR A 434 -31.41 75.67 -6.72
C THR A 434 -32.73 75.55 -7.71
N ILE A 435 -32.97 76.31 -8.87
CA ILE A 435 -34.27 76.59 -9.73
C ILE A 435 -34.26 76.81 -11.37
N GLN A 436 -35.35 77.23 -12.15
CA GLN A 436 -35.73 77.27 -13.68
C GLN A 436 -36.07 78.67 -14.45
N ILE A 437 -36.64 78.78 -15.75
CA ILE A 437 -37.45 79.95 -16.46
C ILE A 437 -37.99 79.87 -18.02
N GLN A 438 -38.60 80.92 -18.74
CA GLN A 438 -39.78 80.96 -19.76
C GLN A 438 -39.95 82.12 -20.94
N ASP A 439 -41.06 82.16 -21.80
CA ASP A 439 -41.86 83.26 -22.62
C ASP A 439 -41.51 83.90 -24.07
N ASP A 440 -42.29 84.63 -25.00
CA ASP A 440 -43.73 84.89 -25.54
C ASP A 440 -43.93 85.91 -26.84
N PHE A 441 -45.14 86.19 -27.50
CA PHE A 441 -45.69 87.39 -28.37
C PHE A 441 -46.53 87.39 -29.78
N VAL A 442 -47.01 88.56 -30.39
CA VAL A 442 -48.38 88.93 -31.07
C VAL A 442 -48.48 89.64 -32.56
N THR A 443 -49.61 90.29 -33.02
CA THR A 443 -50.22 90.59 -34.42
C THR A 443 -50.59 92.08 -34.89
N ASP A 444 -51.14 92.34 -36.14
CA ASP A 444 -52.35 93.21 -36.54
C ASP A 444 -52.45 93.90 -37.99
N ASP A 445 -53.69 94.09 -38.55
CA ASP A 445 -54.37 95.01 -39.57
C ASP A 445 -53.77 95.54 -40.94
N GLU A 446 -54.47 96.26 -41.87
CA GLU A 446 -55.68 96.03 -42.73
C GLU A 446 -55.70 97.02 -43.99
N ASP A 447 -56.67 96.90 -44.94
CA ASP A 447 -57.18 97.89 -45.95
C ASP A 447 -56.32 98.36 -47.19
N ASN A 448 -56.59 97.90 -48.45
CA ASN A 448 -56.37 98.63 -49.74
C ASN A 448 -56.87 97.91 -51.05
N ASN A 449 -58.13 98.09 -51.46
CA ASN A 449 -58.68 97.46 -52.68
C ASN A 449 -58.42 98.23 -53.99
N ASN A 450 -58.61 97.55 -55.13
CA ASN A 450 -58.51 98.09 -56.51
C ASN A 450 -57.08 98.45 -57.01
N TYR A 451 -56.04 98.00 -56.29
CA TYR A 451 -54.71 97.72 -56.86
C TYR A 451 -54.45 96.20 -56.90
N GLU A 452 -55.53 95.42 -56.94
CA GLU A 452 -55.52 94.00 -56.56
C GLU A 452 -55.27 93.05 -57.72
N GLU A 453 -55.79 93.26 -58.94
CA GLU A 453 -55.73 92.23 -60.00
C GLU A 453 -54.28 91.89 -60.43
N ASP A 454 -53.45 92.90 -60.73
CA ASP A 454 -52.01 92.71 -60.99
C ASP A 454 -51.27 92.11 -59.78
N LYS A 455 -51.66 92.49 -58.55
CA LYS A 455 -51.10 91.92 -57.31
C LYS A 455 -51.60 90.50 -57.06
N GLU A 456 -52.78 90.12 -57.51
CA GLU A 456 -53.35 88.79 -57.33
C GLU A 456 -52.57 87.80 -58.20
N ASP A 457 -52.15 88.19 -59.40
CA ASP A 457 -51.26 87.39 -60.25
C ASP A 457 -49.80 87.41 -59.77
N GLU A 458 -49.31 88.51 -59.16
CA GLU A 458 -48.03 88.50 -58.43
C GLU A 458 -48.10 87.57 -57.20
N TYR A 459 -49.17 87.65 -56.39
CA TYR A 459 -49.37 86.80 -55.22
C TYR A 459 -49.60 85.34 -55.61
N LYS A 460 -50.34 85.02 -56.67
CA LYS A 460 -50.41 83.63 -57.23
C LYS A 460 -49.02 83.15 -57.64
N SER A 461 -48.21 84.02 -58.24
CA SER A 461 -46.82 83.69 -58.62
C SER A 461 -45.91 83.50 -57.40
N GLN A 462 -46.10 84.26 -56.33
CA GLN A 462 -45.39 84.08 -55.06
C GLN A 462 -45.87 82.81 -54.33
N ILE A 463 -47.18 82.56 -54.28
CA ILE A 463 -47.79 81.35 -53.71
C ILE A 463 -47.27 80.10 -54.45
N GLN A 464 -47.25 80.07 -55.78
CA GLN A 464 -46.70 78.93 -56.53
C GLN A 464 -45.20 78.70 -56.26
N ARG A 465 -44.42 79.76 -56.03
CA ARG A 465 -43.02 79.64 -55.60
C ARG A 465 -42.92 79.08 -54.18
N LEU A 466 -43.70 79.63 -53.24
CA LEU A 466 -43.75 79.16 -51.85
C LEU A 466 -44.28 77.72 -51.74
N GLU A 467 -45.22 77.30 -52.58
CA GLU A 467 -45.69 75.92 -52.69
C GLU A 467 -44.60 74.99 -53.23
N TYR A 468 -43.84 75.44 -54.23
CA TYR A 468 -42.69 74.69 -54.77
C TYR A 468 -41.57 74.56 -53.74
N ASP A 469 -41.18 75.66 -53.09
CA ASP A 469 -40.13 75.70 -52.07
C ASP A 469 -40.54 74.88 -50.84
N LEU A 470 -41.80 74.97 -50.40
CA LEU A 470 -42.37 74.16 -49.32
C LEU A 470 -42.46 72.67 -49.70
N ALA A 471 -42.73 72.33 -50.96
CA ALA A 471 -42.70 70.94 -51.43
C ALA A 471 -41.26 70.39 -51.46
N PHE A 472 -40.29 71.20 -51.89
CA PHE A 472 -38.87 70.88 -51.89
C PHE A 472 -38.32 70.73 -50.46
N GLU A 473 -38.68 71.62 -49.54
CA GLU A 473 -38.31 71.56 -48.13
C GLU A 473 -38.95 70.34 -47.44
N LYS A 474 -40.24 70.04 -47.70
CA LYS A 474 -40.88 68.78 -47.26
C LYS A 474 -40.15 67.55 -47.80
N GLN A 475 -39.66 67.58 -49.04
CA GLN A 475 -38.87 66.50 -49.61
C GLN A 475 -37.50 66.34 -48.92
N GLN A 476 -36.81 67.45 -48.61
CA GLN A 476 -35.58 67.43 -47.83
C GLN A 476 -35.81 66.91 -46.40
N HIS A 477 -36.84 67.40 -45.71
CA HIS A 477 -37.18 66.99 -44.36
C HIS A 477 -37.60 65.50 -44.31
N TYR A 478 -38.29 65.00 -45.33
CA TYR A 478 -38.58 63.56 -45.45
C TYR A 478 -37.30 62.74 -45.67
N ALA A 479 -36.35 63.22 -46.50
CA ALA A 479 -35.06 62.57 -46.70
C ALA A 479 -34.20 62.59 -45.41
N PHE A 480 -34.22 63.69 -44.65
CA PHE A 480 -33.55 63.83 -43.36
C PHE A 480 -34.11 62.84 -42.32
N VAL A 481 -35.43 62.83 -42.12
CA VAL A 481 -36.11 61.86 -41.21
C VAL A 481 -35.83 60.41 -41.62
N LYS A 482 -35.84 60.11 -42.92
CA LYS A 482 -35.52 58.78 -43.46
C LYS A 482 -34.05 58.38 -43.27
N ASN A 483 -33.13 59.32 -43.09
CA ASN A 483 -31.75 59.02 -42.70
C ASN A 483 -31.63 58.90 -41.17
N ALA A 484 -32.23 59.81 -40.39
CA ALA A 484 -32.24 59.73 -38.93
C ALA A 484 -32.82 58.40 -38.40
N GLU A 485 -33.84 57.84 -39.05
CA GLU A 485 -34.39 56.52 -38.69
C GLU A 485 -33.42 55.36 -39.03
N LYS A 486 -32.62 55.47 -40.10
CA LYS A 486 -31.52 54.49 -40.37
C LYS A 486 -30.41 54.61 -39.34
N ASP A 487 -30.06 55.84 -38.96
CA ASP A 487 -29.00 56.09 -37.98
C ASP A 487 -29.42 55.52 -36.62
N LYS A 488 -30.67 55.78 -36.20
CA LYS A 488 -31.32 55.15 -35.04
C LYS A 488 -31.35 53.62 -35.11
N GLN A 489 -31.68 53.03 -36.27
CA GLN A 489 -31.61 51.57 -36.46
C GLN A 489 -30.16 51.05 -36.39
N THR A 490 -29.19 51.84 -36.86
CA THR A 490 -27.75 51.53 -36.77
C THR A 490 -27.26 51.59 -35.32
N PHE A 491 -27.70 52.59 -34.54
CA PHE A 491 -27.46 52.65 -33.11
C PHE A 491 -28.06 51.46 -32.36
N ALA A 492 -29.29 51.05 -32.67
CA ALA A 492 -29.89 49.85 -32.07
C ALA A 492 -29.08 48.57 -32.36
N ASN A 493 -28.59 48.43 -33.59
CA ASN A 493 -27.69 47.32 -33.98
C ASN A 493 -26.34 47.39 -33.25
N LEU A 494 -25.76 48.58 -33.08
CA LEU A 494 -24.51 48.80 -32.35
C LEU A 494 -24.65 48.47 -30.86
N THR A 495 -25.76 48.87 -30.22
CA THR A 495 -26.07 48.47 -28.83
C THR A 495 -26.18 46.95 -28.72
N SER A 496 -26.95 46.29 -29.60
CA SER A 496 -27.06 44.81 -29.59
C SER A 496 -25.72 44.10 -29.81
N MET A 497 -24.78 44.70 -30.57
CA MET A 497 -23.42 44.18 -30.71
C MET A 497 -22.56 44.43 -29.47
N LYS A 498 -22.67 45.60 -28.82
CA LYS A 498 -22.02 45.90 -27.53
C LYS A 498 -22.44 44.88 -26.47
N ASP A 499 -23.74 44.67 -26.29
CA ASP A 499 -24.28 43.76 -25.27
C ASP A 499 -23.80 42.32 -25.48
N LYS A 500 -23.72 41.87 -26.75
CA LYS A 500 -23.14 40.57 -27.12
C LYS A 500 -21.65 40.46 -26.77
N ILE A 501 -20.86 41.49 -27.11
CA ILE A 501 -19.42 41.54 -26.78
C ILE A 501 -19.22 41.49 -25.26
N GLU A 502 -20.00 42.25 -24.49
CA GLU A 502 -19.93 42.24 -23.02
C GLU A 502 -20.32 40.87 -22.45
N SER A 503 -21.34 40.21 -22.99
CA SER A 503 -21.72 38.84 -22.57
C SER A 503 -20.63 37.79 -22.83
N GLU A 504 -19.94 37.85 -23.98
CA GLU A 504 -18.86 36.91 -24.30
C GLU A 504 -17.59 37.23 -23.50
N VAL A 505 -17.32 38.50 -23.17
CA VAL A 505 -16.23 38.90 -22.25
C VAL A 505 -16.48 38.37 -20.84
N ILE A 506 -17.73 38.32 -20.36
CA ILE A 506 -18.07 37.66 -19.09
C ILE A 506 -17.81 36.15 -19.20
N ARG A 507 -18.33 35.49 -20.24
CA ARG A 507 -18.16 34.04 -20.47
C ARG A 507 -16.68 33.62 -20.57
N LEU A 508 -15.85 34.45 -21.18
CA LEU A 508 -14.40 34.23 -21.26
C LEU A 508 -13.69 34.45 -19.91
N ARG A 509 -14.13 35.39 -19.09
CA ARG A 509 -13.61 35.57 -17.71
C ARG A 509 -13.95 34.37 -16.83
N GLU A 510 -15.17 33.85 -16.92
CA GLU A 510 -15.60 32.64 -16.22
C GLU A 510 -14.77 31.42 -16.65
N ALA A 511 -14.61 31.21 -17.96
CA ALA A 511 -13.78 30.11 -18.49
C ALA A 511 -12.32 30.19 -18.03
N ILE A 512 -11.72 31.38 -18.01
CA ILE A 512 -10.36 31.60 -17.49
C ILE A 512 -10.31 31.33 -15.98
N SER A 513 -11.30 31.79 -15.21
CA SER A 513 -11.38 31.55 -13.76
C SER A 513 -11.42 30.05 -13.43
N ASN A 514 -12.21 29.28 -14.18
CA ASN A 514 -12.32 27.82 -13.99
C ASN A 514 -10.99 27.10 -14.27
N GLN A 515 -10.23 27.51 -15.30
CA GLN A 515 -8.89 26.96 -15.56
C GLN A 515 -7.87 27.26 -14.44
N PHE A 516 -8.05 28.33 -13.66
CA PHE A 516 -7.23 28.58 -12.46
C PHE A 516 -7.63 27.70 -11.27
N VAL A 517 -8.91 27.34 -11.14
CA VAL A 517 -9.37 26.34 -10.16
C VAL A 517 -8.80 24.96 -10.52
N GLU A 518 -8.97 24.50 -11.75
CA GLU A 518 -8.43 23.22 -12.25
C GLU A 518 -6.92 23.08 -12.00
N ARG A 519 -6.14 24.15 -12.20
CA ARG A 519 -4.69 24.17 -11.90
C ARG A 519 -4.38 24.11 -10.40
N THR A 520 -5.24 24.68 -9.57
CA THR A 520 -5.10 24.64 -8.11
C THR A 520 -5.37 23.23 -7.60
N ASP A 521 -6.43 22.59 -8.11
CA ASP A 521 -6.79 21.21 -7.78
C ASP A 521 -5.72 20.22 -8.27
N LEU A 522 -5.16 20.43 -9.48
CA LEU A 522 -4.05 19.64 -10.00
C LEU A 522 -2.80 19.73 -9.11
N ASN A 523 -2.49 20.92 -8.57
CA ASN A 523 -1.38 21.10 -7.63
C ASN A 523 -1.66 20.41 -6.28
N GLN A 524 -2.87 20.54 -5.73
CA GLN A 524 -3.25 19.82 -4.51
C GLN A 524 -3.17 18.29 -4.69
N LEU A 525 -3.60 17.78 -5.85
CA LEU A 525 -3.50 16.36 -6.20
C LEU A 525 -2.03 15.92 -6.33
N LYS A 526 -1.18 16.72 -6.99
CA LYS A 526 0.27 16.47 -7.04
C LYS A 526 0.87 16.41 -5.65
N ASP A 527 0.62 17.40 -4.80
CA ASP A 527 1.21 17.50 -3.47
C ASP A 527 0.71 16.36 -2.56
N SER A 528 -0.55 15.93 -2.71
CA SER A 528 -1.08 14.72 -2.07
C SER A 528 -0.33 13.45 -2.50
N TYR A 529 -0.05 13.27 -3.80
CA TYR A 529 0.76 12.14 -4.27
C TYR A 529 2.23 12.23 -3.83
N GLU A 530 2.81 13.43 -3.73
CA GLU A 530 4.19 13.63 -3.27
C GLU A 530 4.34 13.30 -1.78
N ILE A 531 3.33 13.62 -0.96
CA ILE A 531 3.21 13.17 0.44
C ILE A 531 3.06 11.64 0.52
N GLN A 532 2.19 11.03 -0.30
CA GLN A 532 2.00 9.57 -0.32
C GLN A 532 3.28 8.82 -0.74
N LEU A 533 3.99 9.34 -1.74
CA LEU A 533 5.27 8.79 -2.20
C LEU A 533 6.34 8.87 -1.10
N THR A 534 6.44 10.01 -0.42
CA THR A 534 7.33 10.19 0.74
C THR A 534 7.00 9.21 1.87
N HIS A 535 5.71 8.99 2.14
CA HIS A 535 5.28 8.02 3.16
C HIS A 535 5.62 6.56 2.78
N LEU A 536 5.54 6.21 1.49
CA LEU A 536 5.97 4.90 0.99
C LEU A 536 7.49 4.73 1.04
N GLN A 537 8.26 5.76 0.71
CA GLN A 537 9.73 5.77 0.84
C GLN A 537 10.16 5.55 2.29
N ASN A 538 9.59 6.31 3.24
CA ASN A 538 9.88 6.15 4.67
C ASN A 538 9.54 4.74 5.19
N LYS A 539 8.44 4.13 4.71
CA LYS A 539 8.09 2.73 5.02
C LYS A 539 9.12 1.73 4.47
N PHE A 540 9.61 1.96 3.25
CA PHE A 540 10.61 1.09 2.63
C PHE A 540 11.98 1.21 3.32
N GLU A 541 12.41 2.41 3.69
CA GLU A 541 13.63 2.61 4.49
C GLU A 541 13.54 1.94 5.86
N ALA A 542 12.41 2.06 6.56
CA ALA A 542 12.17 1.35 7.82
C ALA A 542 12.22 -0.19 7.65
N GLN A 543 11.74 -0.72 6.53
CA GLN A 543 11.82 -2.14 6.21
C GLN A 543 13.27 -2.59 5.89
N LEU A 544 14.05 -1.75 5.21
CA LEU A 544 15.48 -1.99 4.97
C LEU A 544 16.29 -2.00 6.28
N GLU A 545 16.00 -1.08 7.20
CA GLU A 545 16.65 -1.03 8.52
C GLU A 545 16.26 -2.23 9.40
N MET A 546 14.99 -2.67 9.36
CA MET A 546 14.58 -3.92 10.01
C MET A 546 15.32 -5.13 9.43
N ASN A 547 15.48 -5.20 8.11
CA ASN A 547 16.24 -6.28 7.45
C ASN A 547 17.73 -6.25 7.81
N ARG A 548 18.32 -5.06 7.98
CA ARG A 548 19.69 -4.88 8.48
C ARG A 548 19.84 -5.40 9.91
N GLN A 549 18.90 -5.09 10.80
CA GLN A 549 18.90 -5.58 12.19
C GLN A 549 18.73 -7.10 12.25
N LEU A 550 17.87 -7.68 11.41
CA LEU A 550 17.75 -9.15 11.27
C LEU A 550 19.05 -9.80 10.76
N ALA A 551 19.79 -9.16 9.86
CA ALA A 551 21.09 -9.66 9.42
C ALA A 551 22.13 -9.63 10.56
N GLU A 552 22.16 -8.57 11.37
CA GLU A 552 23.05 -8.48 12.54
C GLU A 552 22.71 -9.53 13.61
N ILE A 553 21.43 -9.73 13.92
CA ILE A 553 20.97 -10.78 14.84
C ILE A 553 21.39 -12.18 14.36
N ASN A 554 21.28 -12.44 13.05
CA ASN A 554 21.74 -13.71 12.46
C ASN A 554 23.27 -13.88 12.54
N GLU A 555 24.05 -12.80 12.40
CA GLU A 555 25.50 -12.85 12.63
C GLU A 555 25.85 -13.12 14.10
N GLN A 556 25.07 -12.56 15.05
CA GLN A 556 25.22 -12.80 16.48
C GLN A 556 24.87 -14.26 16.86
N LEU A 557 23.75 -14.82 16.36
CA LEU A 557 23.44 -16.25 16.51
C LEU A 557 24.55 -17.12 15.89
N GLY A 558 25.05 -16.75 14.71
CA GLY A 558 26.15 -17.45 14.03
C GLY A 558 27.49 -17.42 14.78
N LYS A 559 27.66 -16.52 15.75
CA LYS A 559 28.76 -16.53 16.73
C LYS A 559 28.42 -17.44 17.91
N GLN A 560 27.25 -17.27 18.52
CA GLN A 560 26.79 -18.09 19.65
C GLN A 560 26.76 -19.61 19.35
N PHE A 561 26.42 -20.02 18.12
CA PHE A 561 26.52 -21.43 17.73
C PHE A 561 27.97 -21.94 17.75
N LYS A 562 28.93 -21.16 17.26
CA LYS A 562 30.37 -21.53 17.29
C LYS A 562 30.90 -21.59 18.72
N ASP A 563 30.47 -20.66 19.58
CA ASP A 563 30.83 -20.66 20.99
C ASP A 563 30.23 -21.89 21.71
N ARG A 564 28.99 -22.27 21.37
CA ARG A 564 28.35 -23.49 21.88
C ARG A 564 29.05 -24.76 21.42
N ASP A 565 29.47 -24.83 20.16
CA ASP A 565 30.22 -25.97 19.62
C ASP A 565 31.62 -26.08 20.25
N LEU A 566 32.28 -24.95 20.52
CA LEU A 566 33.53 -24.89 21.28
C LEU A 566 33.32 -25.37 22.72
N ILE A 567 32.25 -24.95 23.41
CA ILE A 567 31.89 -25.41 24.75
C ILE A 567 31.63 -26.93 24.77
N ASN A 568 30.90 -27.46 23.78
CA ASN A 568 30.69 -28.89 23.62
C ASN A 568 32.03 -29.64 23.43
N SER A 569 32.90 -29.14 22.55
CA SER A 569 34.23 -29.72 22.30
C SER A 569 35.11 -29.74 23.56
N ILE A 570 35.10 -28.66 24.35
CA ILE A 570 35.80 -28.58 25.64
C ILE A 570 35.21 -29.57 26.64
N ARG A 571 33.87 -29.66 26.76
CA ARG A 571 33.18 -30.61 27.64
C ARG A 571 33.56 -32.05 27.31
N ASP A 572 33.49 -32.42 26.04
CA ASP A 572 33.72 -33.80 25.59
C ASP A 572 35.20 -34.19 25.72
N SER A 573 36.13 -33.24 25.50
CA SER A 573 37.55 -33.40 25.79
C SER A 573 37.83 -33.58 27.29
N ASN A 574 37.13 -32.82 28.16
CA ASN A 574 37.25 -32.96 29.62
C ASN A 574 36.66 -34.28 30.12
N GLU A 575 35.54 -34.75 29.55
CA GLU A 575 34.97 -36.04 29.90
C GLU A 575 35.91 -37.19 29.52
N GLU A 576 36.55 -37.12 28.35
CA GLU A 576 37.53 -38.11 27.90
C GLU A 576 38.84 -38.09 28.74
N LEU A 577 39.24 -36.92 29.26
CA LEU A 577 40.30 -36.81 30.27
C LEU A 577 39.90 -37.50 31.58
N LEU A 578 38.72 -37.17 32.13
CA LEU A 578 38.21 -37.78 33.36
C LEU A 578 38.02 -39.29 33.24
N ARG A 579 37.56 -39.79 32.09
CA ARG A 579 37.49 -41.23 31.77
C ARG A 579 38.86 -41.91 31.81
N LYS A 580 39.91 -41.25 31.30
CA LYS A 580 41.29 -41.75 31.34
C LYS A 580 41.87 -41.76 32.76
N GLU A 581 41.67 -40.68 33.52
CA GLU A 581 42.13 -40.61 34.92
C GLU A 581 41.40 -41.63 35.81
N LEU A 582 40.07 -41.74 35.70
CA LEU A 582 39.28 -42.73 36.42
C LEU A 582 39.69 -44.17 36.06
N SER A 583 39.94 -44.45 34.78
CA SER A 583 40.48 -45.75 34.33
C SER A 583 41.87 -46.04 34.95
N SER A 584 42.75 -45.04 35.02
CA SER A 584 44.06 -45.17 35.69
C SER A 584 43.90 -45.51 37.18
N VAL A 585 43.03 -44.79 37.90
CA VAL A 585 42.75 -45.02 39.33
C VAL A 585 42.13 -46.40 39.57
N ILE A 586 41.18 -46.84 38.73
CA ILE A 586 40.58 -48.18 38.80
C ILE A 586 41.64 -49.26 38.59
N ASN A 587 42.54 -49.10 37.61
CA ASN A 587 43.61 -50.06 37.35
C ASN A 587 44.66 -50.11 38.49
N ALA A 588 45.01 -48.97 39.09
CA ALA A 588 45.87 -48.92 40.26
C ALA A 588 45.23 -49.60 41.48
N SER A 589 43.98 -49.24 41.81
CA SER A 589 43.20 -49.85 42.89
C SER A 589 43.05 -51.37 42.72
N LYS A 590 42.80 -51.83 41.49
CA LYS A 590 42.77 -53.26 41.16
C LYS A 590 44.13 -53.95 41.39
N CYS A 591 45.23 -53.31 41.01
CA CYS A 591 46.57 -53.83 41.26
C CYS A 591 46.86 -53.99 42.77
N ASP A 592 46.42 -53.04 43.60
CA ASP A 592 46.57 -53.12 45.06
C ASP A 592 45.61 -54.14 45.69
N ALA A 593 44.39 -54.29 45.18
CA ALA A 593 43.48 -55.36 45.57
C ALA A 593 44.05 -56.76 45.23
N ASP A 594 44.70 -56.92 44.07
CA ASP A 594 45.39 -58.16 43.69
C ASP A 594 46.62 -58.45 44.58
N LYS A 595 47.36 -57.42 45.03
CA LYS A 595 48.44 -57.57 46.04
C LYS A 595 47.88 -58.02 47.39
N LEU A 596 46.82 -57.36 47.87
CA LEU A 596 46.17 -57.70 49.14
C LEU A 596 45.58 -59.12 49.12
N ARG A 597 45.00 -59.56 48.00
CA ARG A 597 44.54 -60.94 47.82
C ARG A 597 45.68 -61.95 47.99
N ARG A 598 46.83 -61.73 47.33
CA ARG A 598 48.01 -62.62 47.50
C ARG A 598 48.47 -62.69 48.95
N ILE A 599 48.55 -61.54 49.64
CA ILE A 599 48.93 -61.49 51.07
C ILE A 599 47.93 -62.28 51.93
N ILE A 600 46.63 -62.24 51.63
CA ILE A 600 45.61 -63.02 52.31
C ILE A 600 45.79 -64.52 52.02
N ASP A 601 46.07 -64.89 50.78
CA ASP A 601 46.30 -66.29 50.37
C ASP A 601 47.57 -66.88 51.02
N ASP A 602 48.68 -66.14 51.02
CA ASP A 602 49.93 -66.49 51.71
C ASP A 602 49.68 -66.73 53.22
N ARG A 603 48.92 -65.85 53.87
CA ARG A 603 48.56 -65.97 55.29
C ARG A 603 47.58 -67.11 55.55
N ASN A 604 46.70 -67.44 54.62
CA ASN A 604 45.84 -68.63 54.72
C ASN A 604 46.66 -69.92 54.66
N GLU A 605 47.71 -69.98 53.83
CA GLU A 605 48.62 -71.13 53.78
C GLU A 605 49.52 -71.25 55.03
N GLU A 606 50.00 -70.12 55.58
CA GLU A 606 50.67 -70.07 56.88
C GLU A 606 49.74 -70.60 57.99
N VAL A 607 48.50 -70.11 58.08
CA VAL A 607 47.50 -70.57 59.05
C VAL A 607 47.15 -72.06 58.86
N ALA A 608 47.06 -72.54 57.62
CA ALA A 608 46.86 -73.97 57.34
C ALA A 608 48.06 -74.82 57.82
N SER A 609 49.28 -74.30 57.67
CA SER A 609 50.51 -74.95 58.14
C SER A 609 50.60 -74.97 59.67
N LEU A 610 50.24 -73.87 60.34
CA LEU A 610 50.12 -73.81 61.80
C LEU A 610 49.04 -74.77 62.33
N ARG A 611 47.89 -74.88 61.66
CA ARG A 611 46.82 -75.85 62.02
C ARG A 611 47.30 -77.31 61.90
N LYS A 612 48.10 -77.65 60.87
CA LYS A 612 48.77 -78.97 60.75
C LYS A 612 49.74 -79.21 61.92
N LEU A 613 50.58 -78.22 62.25
CA LEU A 613 51.54 -78.32 63.36
C LEU A 613 50.85 -78.49 64.72
N ILE A 614 49.81 -77.69 65.01
CA ILE A 614 49.01 -77.80 66.25
C ILE A 614 48.35 -79.18 66.35
N SER A 615 47.85 -79.72 65.24
CA SER A 615 47.25 -81.07 65.20
C SER A 615 48.28 -82.16 65.52
N HIS A 616 49.49 -82.05 64.97
CA HIS A 616 50.61 -82.96 65.26
C HIS A 616 51.08 -82.87 66.73
N LEU A 617 51.17 -81.65 67.27
CA LEU A 617 51.50 -81.41 68.69
C LEU A 617 50.40 -81.96 69.62
N LYS A 618 49.12 -81.76 69.29
CA LYS A 618 47.98 -82.33 70.04
C LYS A 618 48.03 -83.86 70.03
N HIS A 619 48.34 -84.49 68.90
CA HIS A 619 48.49 -85.94 68.81
C HIS A 619 49.71 -86.45 69.62
N LYS A 620 50.85 -85.72 69.60
CA LYS A 620 52.00 -86.02 70.47
C LYS A 620 51.65 -85.90 71.95
N TYR A 621 50.94 -84.84 72.34
CA TYR A 621 50.51 -84.61 73.73
C TYR A 621 49.54 -85.70 74.22
N VAL A 622 48.53 -86.06 73.41
CA VAL A 622 47.61 -87.17 73.74
C VAL A 622 48.37 -88.50 73.86
N SER A 623 49.34 -88.78 72.97
CA SER A 623 50.19 -89.96 73.07
C SER A 623 51.05 -89.98 74.35
N ALA A 624 51.62 -88.82 74.73
CA ALA A 624 52.39 -88.67 75.97
C ALA A 624 51.51 -88.82 77.22
N ALA A 625 50.33 -88.19 77.23
CA ALA A 625 49.34 -88.33 78.31
C ALA A 625 48.89 -89.79 78.46
N HIS A 626 48.67 -90.52 77.36
CA HIS A 626 48.29 -91.93 77.40
C HIS A 626 49.46 -92.86 77.80
N LYS A 627 50.72 -92.49 77.55
CA LYS A 627 51.89 -93.15 78.14
C LYS A 627 51.97 -92.88 79.65
N ASN A 628 51.73 -91.64 80.08
CA ASN A 628 51.73 -91.26 81.49
C ASN A 628 50.60 -91.92 82.26
N ASP A 629 49.39 -92.05 81.70
CA ASP A 629 48.28 -92.83 82.28
C ASP A 629 48.64 -94.31 82.44
N LYS A 630 49.31 -94.93 81.46
CA LYS A 630 49.83 -96.31 81.58
C LYS A 630 50.93 -96.44 82.63
N LEU A 631 51.79 -95.44 82.80
CA LEU A 631 52.79 -95.40 83.88
C LEU A 631 52.13 -95.20 85.25
N LEU A 632 51.15 -94.30 85.36
CA LEU A 632 50.39 -94.04 86.58
C LEU A 632 49.66 -95.30 87.02
N LYS A 633 48.99 -96.00 86.10
CA LYS A 633 48.35 -97.30 86.36
C LYS A 633 49.35 -98.38 86.78
N LYS A 634 50.56 -98.43 86.20
CA LYS A 634 51.63 -99.32 86.68
C LYS A 634 52.08 -98.98 88.11
N VAL A 635 52.29 -97.70 88.43
CA VAL A 635 52.63 -97.25 89.79
C VAL A 635 51.50 -97.55 90.77
N GLN A 636 50.24 -97.39 90.35
CA GLN A 636 49.07 -97.66 91.16
C GLN A 636 48.86 -99.16 91.41
N ILE A 637 49.13 -100.02 90.41
CA ILE A 637 49.20 -101.48 90.59
C ILE A 637 50.33 -101.85 91.55
N LEU A 638 51.54 -101.33 91.35
CA LEU A 638 52.68 -101.59 92.25
C LEU A 638 52.40 -101.12 93.68
N ALA A 639 51.73 -99.99 93.86
CA ALA A 639 51.31 -99.50 95.17
C ALA A 639 50.23 -100.39 95.82
N SER A 640 49.31 -100.97 95.03
CA SER A 640 48.37 -102.00 95.53
C SER A 640 49.11 -103.28 95.92
N THR A 641 50.00 -103.81 95.07
CA THR A 641 50.77 -105.02 95.38
C THR A 641 51.70 -104.82 96.58
N SER A 642 52.36 -103.66 96.72
CA SER A 642 53.11 -103.33 97.94
C SER A 642 52.23 -103.20 99.18
N ARG A 643 50.91 -102.98 99.04
CA ARG A 643 49.95 -102.91 100.14
C ARG A 643 49.38 -104.29 100.49
N GLU A 644 49.19 -105.14 99.49
CA GLU A 644 48.86 -106.56 99.65
C GLU A 644 50.02 -107.28 100.35
N ASN A 645 51.26 -107.12 99.89
CA ASN A 645 52.46 -107.64 100.55
C ASN A 645 52.65 -107.11 101.99
N PHE A 646 52.18 -105.89 102.30
CA PHE A 646 52.24 -105.35 103.68
C PHE A 646 51.20 -106.02 104.60
N LEU A 647 50.00 -106.30 104.08
CA LEU A 647 48.96 -107.03 104.80
C LEU A 647 49.27 -108.53 104.94
N GLU A 648 50.06 -109.09 104.02
CA GLU A 648 50.57 -110.46 104.11
C GLU A 648 51.66 -110.56 105.19
N MET A 649 52.56 -109.56 105.30
CA MET A 649 53.58 -109.50 106.36
C MET A 649 53.00 -109.36 107.78
N ASP A 650 51.90 -108.64 107.98
CA ASP A 650 51.23 -108.54 109.29
C ASP A 650 50.58 -109.87 109.75
N SER A 651 50.65 -110.94 108.96
CA SER A 651 50.11 -112.27 109.28
C SER A 651 51.15 -113.36 109.61
N GLU A 652 52.45 -113.11 109.39
CA GLU A 652 53.53 -114.10 109.63
C GLU A 652 54.47 -113.76 110.82
N THR A 653 54.11 -112.81 111.69
CA THR A 653 54.88 -112.49 112.92
C THR A 653 54.22 -112.83 114.25
N GLU A 654 53.21 -113.71 114.26
CA GLU A 654 52.72 -114.39 115.48
C GLU A 654 53.13 -115.88 115.56
N THR A 655 54.39 -116.24 115.28
CA THR A 655 54.97 -117.52 115.75
C THR A 655 56.51 -117.59 115.67
N ASN A 656 57.23 -116.98 116.63
CA ASN A 656 58.47 -117.55 117.17
C ASN A 656 59.03 -116.75 118.38
N ASN A 657 58.91 -117.32 119.57
CA ASN A 657 59.75 -116.98 120.74
C ASN A 657 60.63 -118.20 121.02
N ASN A 658 61.95 -118.14 120.77
CA ASN A 658 62.96 -119.04 121.36
C ASN A 658 64.40 -118.65 120.97
N ILE A 659 64.89 -117.53 121.50
CA ILE A 659 66.20 -117.31 122.16
C ILE A 659 66.31 -115.84 122.56
#